data_AF-A0A518EVQ2-F1
#
_entry.id   AF-A0A518EVQ2-F1
#
_cell.length_a   1.000
_cell.length_b   1.000
_cell.length_c   1.000
_cell.angle_alpha   90.00
_cell.angle_beta   90.00
_cell.angle_gamma   90.00
#
_symmetry.space_group_name_H-M   'P 1'
#
loop_
_entity.id
_entity.type
_entity.pdbx_description
1 polymer ?
#
loop_
_entity_poly.entity_id
_entity_poly.type
_entity_poly.pdbx_seq_one_letter_code
_entity_poly.pdbx_strand_id
1 'polypeptide(L)'
;MWTPQHDDVALRVALLGSIFLALAHLVNLGLRRRSAATRHLCWSAVLLAVVLIPVGASGPWRVECLPAWAGPALDVPAADAPHEEVGPAAAPLPGPREPSPRFASPNQADPNRSFADGPAVERGDLRIAAPDGPTVPTSSAAYVPAPPRRAFPWRAWLLGGWVLGSVLLLARLLMAAGSASRATSRAVPATGELASRFGDLVEKKGVNPRARLLVSGDVGQPRTTGLLRPVIIAPAGSAWAGSKEATTAILHELAHVARRDVLAQMIGHLAVSLYWWNPMAWSAARAQRREAELCCDDAVLLAGTSAEDYAECLLSAARGARGSLGALQLAMASPSGLEQRIEAALDGERRRAILPASWRRAACVAMALLGVSTATLGVVSGTAVPQEPLAVDSATTLVVSPDGTADFTSIQSAVDAAPDGARIEIREGTYAERVLVTKSLTVVGSGSASCRIVAEFGAGSEPTLKVGQPAALQLSGLKVTSLGTAESGGLRRGAALVIEGGNAKIEDCAIVGSPASGVSISGDATVTMTGCLIAGAWAEGLVIRQANEGAGSVLIKDCAIRHNYHNEIMIAGGAPRTRVEGCWISGAGWHGVRYDGSAPEIVGNRFFGNERSGIYASGKTAARVEGNLFLDTGVSCWFENEDTIVGNTFVGNPNGGMYASSEAAVAIIGQSKPRVERNVMASWSNAVTVGRSSGDGPKNAVATEWAIVGNVLWKNGQVLSVMGKPAELEPAAGNVDADPGFVDAAQGDYSLAAGSAARAKGAGAVAVLPPKSPWAMQDEEKPVATGPDSTSARRKRQALEARSMGRQRAAVAASQGWVDGALQIRDPELRKASVASILAALQSGEASQVEAGLAAFLKITEVEFDKAPFEAVMRELAKSQEGNAQVQAFYGLRNARKDSRPEDLDLLMAEIDEALASEEGGVLLGSASHLLLMFSDRQIKGPAADAVMAMFGSDKADTREILRGLWGARVSPEVAEHIIGLAQKGSRHRHDAIYFGLSTFYEKSPAVLQALFEACEDPDHNNSGRALWGLTYGVPEASHADVADFLILLFEARSSASIRRDCLQGLRTYASARHVPKLEELAGNELLSDELRSSIESVLAGLRTVTGDGDK
;
A
#
# COMPACT_ATOMS: atom_id res chain seq x y z
N MET A 1 -45.50 7.27 -4.48
CA MET A 1 -45.41 6.99 -5.92
C MET A 1 -44.24 7.82 -6.44
N TRP A 2 -43.05 7.21 -6.51
CA TRP A 2 -41.80 7.78 -7.01
C TRP A 2 -41.34 6.79 -8.09
N THR A 3 -41.21 7.23 -9.34
CA THR A 3 -40.92 6.35 -10.49
C THR A 3 -39.42 6.05 -10.62
N PRO A 4 -39.03 4.92 -11.25
CA PRO A 4 -37.62 4.48 -11.39
C PRO A 4 -36.69 5.44 -12.15
N GLN A 5 -37.24 6.47 -12.82
CA GLN A 5 -36.46 7.46 -13.58
C GLN A 5 -35.71 8.47 -12.69
N HIS A 6 -36.13 8.67 -11.43
CA HIS A 6 -35.49 9.66 -10.55
C HIS A 6 -34.25 9.15 -9.79
N ASP A 7 -34.16 7.83 -9.55
CA ASP A 7 -33.04 7.22 -8.81
C ASP A 7 -31.71 7.28 -9.56
N ASP A 8 -31.75 7.37 -10.89
CA ASP A 8 -30.55 7.41 -11.73
C ASP A 8 -29.94 8.83 -11.79
N VAL A 9 -30.72 9.87 -11.53
CA VAL A 9 -30.26 11.27 -11.58
C VAL A 9 -29.33 11.60 -10.43
N ALA A 10 -29.66 11.18 -9.19
CA ALA A 10 -28.84 11.48 -8.02
C ALA A 10 -27.46 10.80 -8.09
N LEU A 11 -27.42 9.55 -8.56
CA LEU A 11 -26.16 8.81 -8.75
C LEU A 11 -25.32 9.42 -9.87
N ARG A 12 -25.94 9.79 -11.00
CA ARG A 12 -25.26 10.50 -12.11
C ARG A 12 -24.69 11.85 -11.66
N VAL A 13 -25.45 12.63 -10.89
CA VAL A 13 -24.99 13.91 -10.34
C VAL A 13 -23.77 13.71 -9.42
N ALA A 14 -23.82 12.70 -8.53
CA ALA A 14 -22.71 12.38 -7.63
C ALA A 14 -21.43 11.95 -8.39
N LEU A 15 -21.58 11.10 -9.41
CA LEU A 15 -20.47 10.60 -10.23
C LEU A 15 -19.85 11.71 -11.08
N LEU A 16 -20.68 12.45 -11.85
CA LEU A 16 -20.22 13.53 -12.72
C LEU A 16 -19.56 14.65 -11.91
N GLY A 17 -20.13 15.03 -10.76
CA GLY A 17 -19.52 16.01 -9.88
C GLY A 17 -18.15 15.56 -9.35
N SER A 18 -17.99 14.27 -9.05
CA SER A 18 -16.72 13.71 -8.56
C SER A 18 -15.63 13.66 -9.65
N ILE A 19 -15.98 13.22 -10.87
CA ILE A 19 -15.07 13.22 -12.03
C ILE A 19 -14.64 14.65 -12.36
N PHE A 20 -15.60 15.58 -12.40
CA PHE A 20 -15.30 16.98 -12.71
C PHE A 20 -14.38 17.63 -11.67
N LEU A 21 -14.61 17.36 -10.39
CA LEU A 21 -13.71 17.82 -9.32
C LEU A 21 -12.31 17.21 -9.45
N ALA A 22 -12.17 15.94 -9.84
CA ALA A 22 -10.87 15.30 -10.05
C ALA A 22 -10.10 15.94 -11.21
N LEU A 23 -10.76 16.13 -12.37
CA LEU A 23 -10.18 16.80 -13.53
C LEU A 23 -9.76 18.24 -13.21
N ALA A 24 -10.58 18.95 -12.44
CA ALA A 24 -10.26 20.30 -12.00
C ALA A 24 -8.98 20.38 -11.15
N HIS A 25 -8.70 19.37 -10.31
CA HIS A 25 -7.44 19.30 -9.56
C HIS A 25 -6.23 19.11 -10.48
N LEU A 26 -6.36 18.27 -11.52
CA LEU A 26 -5.30 18.07 -12.52
C LEU A 26 -5.03 19.34 -13.34
N VAL A 27 -6.08 20.04 -13.78
CA VAL A 27 -5.95 21.31 -14.49
C VAL A 27 -5.25 22.34 -13.60
N ASN A 28 -5.66 22.47 -12.33
CA ASN A 28 -5.02 23.40 -11.39
C ASN A 28 -3.58 23.00 -11.03
N LEU A 29 -3.22 21.71 -11.15
CA LEU A 29 -1.83 21.25 -11.06
C LEU A 29 -0.96 21.87 -12.17
N GLY A 30 -1.47 21.90 -13.40
CA GLY A 30 -0.79 22.54 -14.54
C GLY A 30 -0.75 24.08 -14.44
N LEU A 31 -1.69 24.68 -13.71
CA LEU A 31 -1.75 26.13 -13.47
C LEU A 31 -0.90 26.60 -12.29
N ARG A 32 -0.11 25.73 -11.64
CA ARG A 32 0.74 26.09 -10.48
C ARG A 32 1.67 27.28 -10.74
N ARG A 33 2.16 27.45 -11.97
CA ARG A 33 3.04 28.57 -12.37
C ARG A 33 2.31 29.85 -12.81
N ARG A 34 0.97 29.87 -12.75
CA ARG A 34 0.14 31.05 -13.11
C ARG A 34 -0.16 31.91 -11.89
N SER A 35 -0.73 33.10 -12.08
CA SER A 35 -1.07 34.00 -10.97
C SER A 35 -2.12 33.38 -10.03
N ALA A 36 -2.13 33.79 -8.76
CA ALA A 36 -3.16 33.39 -7.80
C ALA A 36 -4.55 33.77 -8.31
N ALA A 37 -4.69 34.92 -8.99
CA ALA A 37 -5.96 35.39 -9.56
C ALA A 37 -6.51 34.42 -10.63
N THR A 38 -5.63 33.84 -11.44
CA THR A 38 -6.03 32.83 -12.45
C THR A 38 -6.48 31.54 -11.78
N ARG A 39 -5.76 31.06 -10.76
CA ARG A 39 -6.13 29.83 -10.03
C ARG A 39 -7.41 30.01 -9.23
N HIS A 40 -7.57 31.14 -8.54
CA HIS A 40 -8.80 31.50 -7.83
C HIS A 40 -10.02 31.53 -8.76
N LEU A 41 -9.87 32.12 -9.95
CA LEU A 41 -10.93 32.15 -10.95
C LEU A 41 -11.29 30.75 -11.46
N CYS A 42 -10.29 29.90 -11.70
CA CYS A 42 -10.48 28.52 -12.13
C CYS A 42 -11.24 27.72 -11.06
N TRP A 43 -10.82 27.78 -9.80
CA TRP A 43 -11.52 27.12 -8.69
C TRP A 43 -12.95 27.62 -8.51
N SER A 44 -13.17 28.93 -8.63
CA SER A 44 -14.51 29.52 -8.54
C SER A 44 -15.43 29.07 -9.67
N ALA A 45 -14.91 28.97 -10.90
CA ALA A 45 -15.65 28.48 -12.04
C ALA A 45 -15.98 26.98 -11.90
N VAL A 46 -15.03 26.18 -11.40
CA VAL A 46 -15.23 24.74 -11.14
C VAL A 46 -16.33 24.52 -10.11
N LEU A 47 -16.25 25.22 -8.97
CA LEU A 47 -17.23 25.07 -7.90
C LEU A 47 -18.62 25.55 -8.34
N LEU A 48 -18.69 26.61 -9.15
CA LEU A 48 -19.95 27.04 -9.75
C LEU A 48 -20.53 25.99 -10.69
N ALA A 49 -19.70 25.40 -11.57
CA ALA A 49 -20.13 24.33 -12.47
C ALA A 49 -20.68 23.13 -11.68
N VAL A 50 -19.99 22.70 -10.62
CA VAL A 50 -20.43 21.58 -9.76
C VAL A 50 -21.76 21.84 -9.06
N VAL A 51 -22.03 23.09 -8.66
CA VAL A 51 -23.33 23.50 -8.10
C VAL A 51 -24.45 23.48 -9.15
N LEU A 52 -24.12 23.69 -10.42
CA LEU A 52 -25.08 23.72 -11.53
C LEU A 52 -25.35 22.34 -12.16
N ILE A 53 -24.49 21.34 -11.94
CA ILE A 53 -24.67 19.95 -12.43
C ILE A 53 -26.07 19.37 -12.08
N PRO A 54 -26.58 19.47 -10.84
CA PRO A 54 -27.91 18.96 -10.51
C PRO A 54 -29.05 19.65 -11.29
N VAL A 55 -28.87 20.93 -11.63
CA VAL A 55 -29.85 21.73 -12.39
C VAL A 55 -29.84 21.33 -13.87
N GLY A 56 -28.65 21.09 -14.44
CA GLY A 56 -28.51 20.60 -15.82
C GLY A 56 -29.07 19.19 -16.00
N ALA A 57 -28.83 18.30 -15.03
CA ALA A 57 -29.31 16.92 -15.04
C ALA A 57 -30.84 16.77 -14.89
N SER A 58 -31.56 17.85 -14.56
CA SER A 58 -33.02 17.86 -14.33
C SER A 58 -33.83 18.65 -15.36
N GLY A 59 -33.19 19.28 -16.37
CA GLY A 59 -33.86 20.07 -17.41
C GLY A 59 -34.20 19.29 -18.70
N PRO A 60 -35.16 19.77 -19.53
CA PRO A 60 -35.55 19.13 -20.80
C PRO A 60 -34.58 19.36 -21.96
N TRP A 61 -33.44 20.01 -21.73
CA TRP A 61 -32.51 20.47 -22.77
C TRP A 61 -31.53 19.37 -23.17
N ARG A 62 -31.91 18.53 -24.13
CA ARG A 62 -30.97 17.67 -24.88
C ARG A 62 -30.43 18.48 -26.06
N VAL A 63 -29.14 18.75 -26.07
CA VAL A 63 -28.51 19.44 -27.21
C VAL A 63 -27.86 18.37 -28.10
N GLU A 64 -28.54 18.02 -29.18
CA GLU A 64 -27.97 17.22 -30.28
C GLU A 64 -27.03 18.12 -31.10
N CYS A 65 -25.81 18.33 -30.63
CA CYS A 65 -24.83 19.07 -31.42
C CYS A 65 -23.41 18.53 -31.24
N LEU A 66 -23.19 17.32 -31.74
CA LEU A 66 -21.90 16.87 -32.30
C LEU A 66 -22.22 15.93 -33.49
N PRO A 67 -21.47 16.02 -34.60
CA PRO A 67 -21.83 15.35 -35.85
C PRO A 67 -21.68 13.83 -35.72
N ALA A 68 -22.71 13.12 -36.16
CA ALA A 68 -22.71 11.68 -36.31
C ALA A 68 -21.71 11.28 -37.40
N TRP A 69 -20.57 10.72 -37.01
CA TRP A 69 -19.89 9.73 -37.86
C TRP A 69 -20.51 8.36 -37.54
N ALA A 70 -21.82 8.24 -37.79
CA ALA A 70 -22.49 6.95 -37.90
C ALA A 70 -22.44 6.54 -39.37
N GLY A 71 -22.14 5.26 -39.61
CA GLY A 71 -22.46 4.59 -40.87
C GLY A 71 -23.96 4.70 -41.20
N PRO A 72 -24.37 4.30 -42.41
CA PRO A 72 -25.64 4.71 -42.99
C PRO A 72 -26.81 4.29 -42.10
N ALA A 73 -27.66 5.27 -41.80
CA ALA A 73 -28.96 5.06 -41.19
C ALA A 73 -29.81 4.20 -42.13
N LEU A 74 -30.31 3.07 -41.64
CA LEU A 74 -31.42 2.36 -42.25
C LEU A 74 -32.71 2.99 -41.72
N ASP A 75 -33.36 3.77 -42.58
CA ASP A 75 -34.73 4.23 -42.41
C ASP A 75 -35.66 3.02 -42.24
N VAL A 76 -36.37 2.96 -41.12
CA VAL A 76 -37.59 2.15 -40.99
C VAL A 76 -38.75 3.15 -40.89
N PRO A 77 -39.71 3.15 -41.82
CA PRO A 77 -40.85 4.06 -41.74
C PRO A 77 -41.73 3.66 -40.54
N ALA A 78 -42.13 4.65 -39.77
CA ALA A 78 -43.21 4.55 -38.81
C ALA A 78 -44.52 4.23 -39.55
N ALA A 79 -45.28 3.26 -39.06
CA ALA A 79 -46.67 3.06 -39.45
C ALA A 79 -47.50 2.85 -38.18
N ASP A 80 -48.50 3.71 -38.06
CA ASP A 80 -49.45 3.88 -36.99
C ASP A 80 -50.23 2.62 -36.61
N ALA A 81 -50.61 2.53 -35.34
CA ALA A 81 -51.70 1.67 -34.90
C ALA A 81 -53.06 2.19 -35.42
N PRO A 82 -54.01 1.30 -35.70
CA PRO A 82 -55.26 1.40 -34.94
C PRO A 82 -55.90 0.05 -34.51
N HIS A 83 -56.46 0.11 -33.31
CA HIS A 83 -57.65 -0.52 -32.71
C HIS A 83 -58.38 -1.76 -33.31
N GLU A 84 -58.79 -2.63 -32.37
CA GLU A 84 -59.93 -3.60 -32.33
C GLU A 84 -59.91 -4.76 -33.35
N GLU A 85 -60.28 -6.02 -33.06
CA GLU A 85 -61.45 -6.54 -32.34
C GLU A 85 -61.30 -8.06 -32.01
N VAL A 86 -62.27 -8.62 -31.31
CA VAL A 86 -62.38 -9.96 -30.67
C VAL A 86 -62.63 -11.13 -31.67
N GLY A 87 -62.09 -12.34 -31.41
CA GLY A 87 -62.72 -13.60 -31.82
C GLY A 87 -61.81 -14.80 -32.15
N PRO A 88 -62.27 -16.07 -32.03
CA PRO A 88 -61.43 -17.21 -31.59
C PRO A 88 -61.23 -18.36 -32.62
N ALA A 89 -60.44 -19.36 -32.20
CA ALA A 89 -60.46 -20.79 -32.59
C ALA A 89 -59.38 -21.36 -33.56
N ALA A 90 -58.59 -22.28 -32.99
CA ALA A 90 -58.34 -23.68 -33.39
C ALA A 90 -57.66 -24.09 -34.73
N ALA A 91 -56.57 -24.88 -34.53
CA ALA A 91 -56.17 -26.11 -35.25
C ALA A 91 -55.20 -25.96 -36.47
N PRO A 92 -54.58 -27.06 -36.96
CA PRO A 92 -53.18 -27.42 -36.65
C PRO A 92 -52.29 -27.57 -37.91
N LEU A 93 -50.96 -27.59 -37.74
CA LEU A 93 -50.03 -27.91 -38.84
C LEU A 93 -49.43 -29.33 -38.69
N PRO A 94 -49.24 -30.08 -39.80
CA PRO A 94 -48.63 -31.41 -39.81
C PRO A 94 -47.10 -31.35 -39.98
N GLY A 95 -46.38 -32.38 -39.49
CA GLY A 95 -44.98 -32.67 -39.88
C GLY A 95 -44.91 -33.33 -41.26
N PRO A 96 -43.88 -34.16 -41.59
CA PRO A 96 -42.53 -34.33 -41.03
C PRO A 96 -41.40 -34.34 -42.11
N ARG A 97 -40.11 -34.35 -41.71
CA ARG A 97 -38.97 -35.15 -42.27
C ARG A 97 -37.57 -34.52 -42.03
N GLU A 98 -36.82 -35.10 -41.08
CA GLU A 98 -35.55 -35.86 -41.19
C GLU A 98 -34.53 -35.61 -42.35
N PRO A 99 -33.26 -36.12 -42.28
CA PRO A 99 -32.25 -36.10 -41.19
C PRO A 99 -30.77 -36.01 -41.71
N SER A 100 -29.78 -36.11 -40.79
CA SER A 100 -28.42 -36.76 -40.90
C SER A 100 -27.21 -35.86 -40.57
N PRO A 101 -26.02 -36.39 -40.19
CA PRO A 101 -25.70 -37.65 -39.49
C PRO A 101 -24.66 -37.51 -38.34
N ARG A 102 -24.55 -38.62 -37.60
CA ARG A 102 -23.60 -38.94 -36.52
C ARG A 102 -22.17 -39.22 -37.02
N PHE A 103 -21.18 -38.99 -36.16
CA PHE A 103 -20.01 -39.88 -36.02
C PHE A 103 -19.65 -40.11 -34.55
N ALA A 104 -19.16 -41.33 -34.29
CA ALA A 104 -19.00 -42.01 -33.02
C ALA A 104 -17.54 -41.99 -32.51
N SER A 105 -17.36 -42.31 -31.22
CA SER A 105 -16.07 -42.76 -30.67
C SER A 105 -16.24 -44.10 -29.90
N PRO A 106 -15.24 -44.99 -29.92
CA PRO A 106 -15.32 -46.35 -29.37
C PRO A 106 -14.58 -46.50 -28.03
N ASN A 107 -15.11 -47.32 -27.11
CA ASN A 107 -14.52 -48.58 -26.61
C ASN A 107 -15.13 -49.01 -25.26
N GLN A 108 -15.61 -50.26 -25.24
CA GLN A 108 -15.82 -51.08 -24.06
C GLN A 108 -15.18 -52.44 -24.33
N ALA A 109 -14.56 -53.04 -23.31
CA ALA A 109 -14.45 -54.48 -23.19
C ALA A 109 -14.26 -54.88 -21.72
N ASP A 110 -15.17 -55.73 -21.24
CA ASP A 110 -15.06 -56.67 -20.13
C ASP A 110 -15.46 -58.04 -20.71
N PRO A 111 -14.92 -59.18 -20.22
CA PRO A 111 -15.86 -60.20 -19.73
C PRO A 111 -15.38 -61.17 -18.61
N ASN A 112 -16.31 -61.48 -17.69
CA ASN A 112 -16.61 -62.77 -17.01
C ASN A 112 -15.64 -63.30 -15.91
N ARG A 113 -16.06 -63.95 -14.79
CA ARG A 113 -17.14 -64.94 -14.56
C ARG A 113 -17.37 -65.31 -13.05
N SER A 114 -18.65 -65.52 -12.67
CA SER A 114 -19.32 -66.62 -11.90
C SER A 114 -18.96 -67.17 -10.48
N PHE A 115 -19.96 -67.07 -9.57
CA PHE A 115 -20.74 -68.13 -8.82
C PHE A 115 -20.02 -69.18 -7.90
N ALA A 116 -20.56 -69.79 -6.81
CA ALA A 116 -21.76 -69.78 -5.92
C ALA A 116 -21.39 -70.67 -4.66
N ASP A 117 -21.98 -70.58 -3.44
CA ASP A 117 -23.17 -71.29 -2.85
C ASP A 117 -23.01 -71.17 -1.29
N GLY A 118 -23.96 -70.80 -0.39
CA GLY A 118 -25.23 -71.43 0.08
C GLY A 118 -25.00 -72.30 1.35
N PRO A 119 -25.97 -72.64 2.27
CA PRO A 119 -27.33 -72.14 2.65
C PRO A 119 -27.48 -71.98 4.22
N ALA A 120 -28.62 -72.04 4.92
CA ALA A 120 -29.91 -71.29 5.03
C ALA A 120 -30.59 -71.72 6.38
N VAL A 121 -31.74 -71.09 6.78
CA VAL A 121 -32.75 -71.42 7.85
C VAL A 121 -32.81 -70.35 8.99
N GLU A 122 -33.93 -69.76 9.45
CA GLU A 122 -35.39 -69.74 9.10
C GLU A 122 -36.12 -68.59 9.88
N ARG A 123 -37.32 -68.24 9.37
CA ARG A 123 -38.51 -67.58 9.98
C ARG A 123 -38.83 -66.12 9.61
N GLY A 124 -39.88 -65.96 8.78
CA GLY A 124 -41.13 -65.34 9.25
C GLY A 124 -41.67 -64.13 8.48
N ASP A 125 -42.23 -64.38 7.29
CA ASP A 125 -42.96 -63.50 6.36
C ASP A 125 -43.97 -62.47 6.91
N LEU A 126 -44.03 -61.31 6.25
CA LEU A 126 -45.29 -60.64 5.84
C LEU A 126 -45.09 -59.90 4.49
N ARG A 127 -45.97 -60.22 3.53
CA ARG A 127 -45.89 -60.04 2.06
C ARG A 127 -46.12 -58.58 1.58
N ILE A 128 -45.21 -58.00 0.79
CA ILE A 128 -45.14 -57.85 -0.69
C ILE A 128 -46.27 -57.04 -1.35
N ALA A 129 -45.90 -55.83 -1.79
CA ALA A 129 -46.31 -55.24 -3.07
C ALA A 129 -45.16 -54.37 -3.59
N ALA A 130 -44.73 -54.59 -4.84
CA ALA A 130 -43.73 -53.77 -5.51
C ALA A 130 -44.29 -52.35 -5.71
N PRO A 131 -43.55 -51.27 -5.36
CA PRO A 131 -43.87 -49.95 -5.84
C PRO A 131 -43.33 -49.81 -7.26
N ASP A 132 -44.21 -49.42 -8.17
CA ASP A 132 -43.93 -48.89 -9.49
C ASP A 132 -42.74 -47.92 -9.46
N GLY A 133 -41.88 -47.99 -10.48
CA GLY A 133 -40.77 -47.06 -10.63
C GLY A 133 -41.24 -45.61 -10.51
N PRO A 134 -40.51 -44.72 -9.82
CA PRO A 134 -40.87 -43.32 -9.83
C PRO A 134 -40.60 -42.76 -11.22
N THR A 135 -41.69 -42.63 -11.97
CA THR A 135 -41.90 -41.67 -13.05
C THR A 135 -41.11 -40.40 -12.75
N VAL A 136 -40.21 -40.02 -13.67
CA VAL A 136 -39.63 -38.67 -13.69
C VAL A 136 -40.80 -37.69 -13.68
N PRO A 137 -41.00 -36.88 -12.63
CA PRO A 137 -41.99 -35.83 -12.70
C PRO A 137 -41.38 -34.77 -13.62
N THR A 138 -41.87 -34.72 -14.86
CA THR A 138 -41.85 -33.49 -15.64
C THR A 138 -42.83 -32.51 -14.97
N SER A 139 -42.46 -32.02 -13.79
CA SER A 139 -43.16 -30.91 -13.16
C SER A 139 -42.74 -29.64 -13.90
N SER A 140 -43.49 -29.32 -14.95
CA SER A 140 -43.76 -27.93 -15.31
C SER A 140 -44.45 -27.28 -14.11
N ALA A 141 -43.65 -26.90 -13.11
CA ALA A 141 -44.11 -25.97 -12.10
C ALA A 141 -44.20 -24.64 -12.82
N ALA A 142 -45.42 -24.25 -13.18
CA ALA A 142 -45.72 -22.87 -13.50
C ALA A 142 -45.07 -22.00 -12.42
N TYR A 143 -44.09 -21.19 -12.85
CA TYR A 143 -43.44 -20.22 -12.00
C TYR A 143 -44.53 -19.32 -11.41
N VAL A 144 -44.89 -19.57 -10.16
CA VAL A 144 -45.59 -18.60 -9.34
C VAL A 144 -44.50 -17.60 -8.97
N PRO A 145 -44.48 -16.37 -9.53
CA PRO A 145 -43.52 -15.37 -9.11
C PRO A 145 -43.63 -15.23 -7.61
N ALA A 146 -42.52 -15.49 -6.91
CA ALA A 146 -42.42 -15.16 -5.50
C ALA A 146 -42.86 -13.70 -5.34
N PRO A 147 -43.71 -13.36 -4.35
CA PRO A 147 -44.09 -11.97 -4.13
C PRO A 147 -42.79 -11.17 -4.04
N PRO A 148 -42.65 -10.03 -4.77
CA PRO A 148 -41.40 -9.30 -4.82
C PRO A 148 -40.96 -9.04 -3.38
N ARG A 149 -39.83 -9.66 -2.99
CA ARG A 149 -39.20 -9.36 -1.70
C ARG A 149 -38.99 -7.86 -1.73
N ARG A 150 -39.62 -7.13 -0.81
CA ARG A 150 -39.43 -5.68 -0.68
C ARG A 150 -37.93 -5.47 -0.49
N ALA A 151 -37.25 -5.09 -1.57
CA ALA A 151 -35.83 -4.81 -1.53
C ALA A 151 -35.63 -3.76 -0.44
N PHE A 152 -34.70 -4.01 0.48
CA PHE A 152 -34.32 -3.02 1.47
C PHE A 152 -33.99 -1.73 0.70
N PRO A 153 -34.69 -0.61 0.92
CA PRO A 153 -34.59 0.56 0.05
C PRO A 153 -33.33 1.36 0.41
N TRP A 154 -32.16 0.72 0.37
CA TRP A 154 -30.87 1.32 0.69
C TRP A 154 -30.62 2.59 -0.13
N ARG A 155 -31.15 2.66 -1.36
CA ARG A 155 -31.12 3.87 -2.19
C ARG A 155 -31.90 5.02 -1.57
N ALA A 156 -33.07 4.75 -0.98
CA ALA A 156 -33.82 5.76 -0.23
C ALA A 156 -33.10 6.17 1.06
N TRP A 157 -32.38 5.25 1.71
CA TRP A 157 -31.52 5.57 2.86
C TRP A 157 -30.29 6.39 2.47
N LEU A 158 -29.64 6.10 1.34
CA LEU A 158 -28.53 6.90 0.81
C LEU A 158 -29.00 8.28 0.37
N LEU A 159 -30.12 8.37 -0.34
CA LEU A 159 -30.73 9.64 -0.70
C LEU A 159 -31.16 10.42 0.55
N GLY A 160 -31.72 9.73 1.56
CA GLY A 160 -32.06 10.31 2.85
C GLY A 160 -30.84 10.86 3.58
N GLY A 161 -29.74 10.09 3.63
CA GLY A 161 -28.47 10.52 4.21
C GLY A 161 -27.82 11.67 3.43
N TRP A 162 -27.92 11.64 2.10
CA TRP A 162 -27.49 12.71 1.20
C TRP A 162 -28.22 14.02 1.53
N VAL A 163 -29.55 14.01 1.48
CA VAL A 163 -30.42 15.15 1.78
C VAL A 163 -30.16 15.65 3.20
N LEU A 164 -30.07 14.75 4.19
CA LEU A 164 -29.83 15.12 5.58
C LEU A 164 -28.50 15.86 5.75
N GLY A 165 -27.40 15.32 5.21
CA GLY A 165 -26.09 15.98 5.28
C GLY A 165 -26.06 17.34 4.56
N SER A 166 -26.68 17.43 3.39
CA SER A 166 -26.83 18.70 2.67
C SER A 166 -27.65 19.73 3.45
N VAL A 167 -28.79 19.33 4.02
CA VAL A 167 -29.65 20.21 4.84
C VAL A 167 -28.91 20.69 6.08
N LEU A 168 -28.17 19.83 6.79
CA LEU A 168 -27.41 20.21 7.98
C LEU A 168 -26.33 21.25 7.66
N LEU A 169 -25.59 21.08 6.56
CA LEU A 169 -24.55 22.03 6.15
C LEU A 169 -25.12 23.33 5.59
N LEU A 170 -26.25 23.28 4.86
CA LEU A 170 -26.98 24.47 4.44
C LEU A 170 -27.56 25.24 5.63
N ALA A 171 -28.14 24.54 6.61
CA ALA A 171 -28.63 25.16 7.85
C ALA A 171 -27.47 25.84 8.62
N ARG A 172 -26.31 25.20 8.68
CA ARG A 172 -25.09 25.80 9.24
C ARG A 172 -24.64 27.05 8.46
N LEU A 173 -24.69 27.03 7.14
CA LEU A 173 -24.38 28.19 6.29
C LEU A 173 -25.36 29.34 6.53
N LEU A 174 -26.66 29.04 6.64
CA LEU A 174 -27.70 30.03 6.95
C LEU A 174 -27.54 30.61 8.36
N MET A 175 -27.19 29.79 9.36
CA MET A 175 -26.89 30.27 10.71
C MET A 175 -25.65 31.19 10.73
N ALA A 176 -24.61 30.86 9.94
CA ALA A 176 -23.42 31.70 9.79
C ALA A 176 -23.72 33.02 9.05
N ALA A 177 -24.58 32.99 8.03
CA ALA A 177 -25.06 34.20 7.37
C ALA A 177 -25.92 35.07 8.31
N GLY A 178 -26.77 34.43 9.13
CA GLY A 178 -27.58 35.10 10.15
C GLY A 178 -26.76 35.70 11.29
N SER A 179 -25.68 35.05 11.73
CA SER A 179 -24.76 35.64 12.71
C SER A 179 -23.99 36.82 12.12
N ALA A 180 -23.52 36.73 10.87
CA ALA A 180 -22.87 37.83 10.16
C ALA A 180 -23.81 39.02 9.95
N SER A 181 -25.08 38.77 9.61
CA SER A 181 -26.11 39.82 9.49
C SER A 181 -26.38 40.50 10.83
N ARG A 182 -26.45 39.73 11.93
CA ARG A 182 -26.60 40.28 13.29
C ARG A 182 -25.40 41.14 13.70
N ALA A 183 -24.17 40.68 13.44
CA ALA A 183 -22.96 41.46 13.67
C ALA A 183 -22.97 42.77 12.87
N THR A 184 -23.42 42.72 11.62
CA THR A 184 -23.57 43.92 10.77
C THR A 184 -24.61 44.90 11.32
N SER A 185 -25.73 44.41 11.85
CA SER A 185 -26.77 45.27 12.45
C SER A 185 -26.36 45.95 13.75
N ARG A 186 -25.36 45.41 14.46
CA ARG A 186 -24.79 45.97 15.69
C ARG A 186 -23.64 46.95 15.42
N ALA A 187 -23.11 46.97 14.20
CA ALA A 187 -22.01 47.85 13.81
C ALA A 187 -22.54 49.22 13.40
N VAL A 188 -21.77 50.26 13.69
CA VAL A 188 -22.12 51.67 13.44
C VAL A 188 -21.34 52.18 12.22
N PRO A 189 -21.89 53.07 11.37
CA PRO A 189 -21.12 53.64 10.25
C PRO A 189 -19.81 54.29 10.70
N ALA A 190 -18.74 54.07 9.94
CA ALA A 190 -17.48 54.77 10.17
C ALA A 190 -17.65 56.28 9.96
N THR A 191 -16.98 57.08 10.79
CA THR A 191 -17.01 58.56 10.75
C THR A 191 -15.58 59.12 10.82
N GLY A 192 -15.40 60.39 10.45
CA GLY A 192 -14.11 61.07 10.56
C GLY A 192 -13.08 60.61 9.52
N GLU A 193 -11.80 60.62 9.90
CA GLU A 193 -10.65 60.32 9.02
C GLU A 193 -10.77 58.95 8.32
N LEU A 194 -11.24 57.93 9.04
CA LEU A 194 -11.40 56.58 8.52
C LEU A 194 -12.44 56.50 7.39
N ALA A 195 -13.53 57.27 7.48
CA ALA A 195 -14.57 57.32 6.46
C ALA A 195 -14.09 58.05 5.21
N SER A 196 -13.35 59.15 5.37
CA SER A 196 -12.72 59.89 4.25
C SER A 196 -11.73 58.99 3.51
N ARG A 197 -10.82 58.36 4.25
CA ARG A 197 -9.78 57.47 3.70
C ARG A 197 -10.38 56.26 2.98
N PHE A 198 -11.47 55.71 3.49
CA PHE A 198 -12.22 54.65 2.80
C PHE A 198 -12.83 55.14 1.48
N GLY A 199 -13.42 56.34 1.48
CA GLY A 199 -13.96 56.97 0.26
C GLY A 199 -12.88 57.11 -0.83
N ASP A 200 -11.72 57.66 -0.47
CA ASP A 200 -10.59 57.86 -1.39
C ASP A 200 -10.10 56.53 -1.99
N LEU A 201 -10.02 55.47 -1.16
CA LEU A 201 -9.59 54.14 -1.60
C LEU A 201 -10.62 53.48 -2.52
N VAL A 202 -11.92 53.62 -2.24
CA VAL A 202 -13.00 53.10 -3.09
C VAL A 202 -12.99 53.78 -4.46
N GLU A 203 -12.82 55.11 -4.49
CA GLU A 203 -12.73 55.88 -5.73
C GLU A 203 -11.49 55.51 -6.55
N LYS A 204 -10.30 55.50 -5.91
CA LYS A 204 -9.02 55.18 -6.56
C LYS A 204 -8.97 53.76 -7.12
N LYS A 205 -9.66 52.80 -6.49
CA LYS A 205 -9.69 51.40 -6.93
C LYS A 205 -10.90 51.05 -7.81
N GLY A 206 -11.81 51.99 -8.08
CA GLY A 206 -13.00 51.76 -8.91
C GLY A 206 -13.91 50.65 -8.38
N VAL A 207 -13.98 50.49 -7.06
CA VAL A 207 -14.76 49.44 -6.39
C VAL A 207 -16.24 49.85 -6.29
N ASN A 208 -17.14 48.90 -6.08
CA ASN A 208 -18.58 49.14 -6.00
C ASN A 208 -18.91 50.32 -5.06
N PRO A 209 -19.53 51.42 -5.55
CA PRO A 209 -19.82 52.61 -4.75
C PRO A 209 -20.85 52.36 -3.63
N ARG A 210 -21.48 51.18 -3.60
CA ARG A 210 -22.37 50.75 -2.52
C ARG A 210 -21.64 50.04 -1.37
N ALA A 211 -20.31 49.89 -1.43
CA ALA A 211 -19.52 49.36 -0.33
C ALA A 211 -19.61 50.29 0.88
N ARG A 212 -19.87 49.73 2.07
CA ARG A 212 -19.98 50.50 3.31
C ARG A 212 -18.90 50.09 4.29
N LEU A 213 -18.34 51.06 4.99
CA LEU A 213 -17.47 50.82 6.13
C LEU A 213 -18.28 51.01 7.42
N LEU A 214 -18.37 49.96 8.22
CA LEU A 214 -18.93 49.99 9.57
C LEU A 214 -17.82 49.69 10.58
N VAL A 215 -18.05 50.06 11.83
CA VAL A 215 -17.13 49.88 12.96
C VAL A 215 -17.85 49.10 14.06
N SER A 216 -17.18 48.13 14.67
CA SER A 216 -17.71 47.37 15.80
C SER A 216 -16.60 47.04 16.81
N GLY A 217 -16.94 47.07 18.10
CA GLY A 217 -16.06 46.58 19.17
C GLY A 217 -15.99 45.05 19.25
N ASP A 218 -16.88 44.34 18.55
CA ASP A 218 -16.97 42.88 18.57
C ASP A 218 -15.98 42.22 17.59
N VAL A 219 -15.22 42.99 16.81
CA VAL A 219 -14.24 42.49 15.84
C VAL A 219 -12.84 43.01 16.15
N GLY A 220 -11.86 42.11 16.19
CA GLY A 220 -10.45 42.46 16.40
C GLY A 220 -9.70 42.86 15.12
N GLN A 221 -10.28 42.60 13.94
CA GLN A 221 -9.72 42.91 12.63
C GLN A 221 -10.81 43.25 11.61
N PRO A 222 -10.49 43.98 10.53
CA PRO A 222 -11.41 44.21 9.42
C PRO A 222 -11.91 42.90 8.81
N ARG A 223 -13.20 42.86 8.45
CA ARG A 223 -13.79 41.73 7.76
C ARG A 223 -14.86 42.17 6.77
N THR A 224 -14.81 41.63 5.56
CA THR A 224 -15.82 41.79 4.53
C THR A 224 -17.00 40.83 4.73
N THR A 225 -18.21 41.37 4.64
CA THR A 225 -19.49 40.63 4.67
C THR A 225 -20.49 41.24 3.69
N GLY A 226 -21.62 40.57 3.46
CA GLY A 226 -22.70 41.05 2.59
C GLY A 226 -22.50 40.70 1.11
N LEU A 227 -23.52 40.11 0.50
CA LEU A 227 -23.46 39.57 -0.87
C LEU A 227 -23.72 40.65 -1.95
N LEU A 228 -24.84 41.37 -1.83
CA LEU A 228 -25.28 42.38 -2.81
C LEU A 228 -24.86 43.81 -2.43
N ARG A 229 -24.70 44.05 -1.13
CA ARG A 229 -24.25 45.31 -0.54
C ARG A 229 -23.07 44.98 0.37
N PRO A 230 -21.83 44.99 -0.17
CA PRO A 230 -20.66 44.61 0.59
C PRO A 230 -20.45 45.60 1.74
N VAL A 231 -20.16 45.07 2.92
CA VAL A 231 -19.90 45.81 4.14
C VAL A 231 -18.56 45.34 4.69
N ILE A 232 -17.65 46.27 4.94
CA ILE A 232 -16.42 46.01 5.67
C ILE A 232 -16.68 46.45 7.12
N ILE A 233 -16.52 45.54 8.08
CA ILE A 233 -16.63 45.84 9.50
C ILE A 233 -15.22 45.95 10.07
N ALA A 234 -14.82 47.13 10.53
CA ALA A 234 -13.51 47.42 11.11
C ALA A 234 -13.57 47.46 12.66
N PRO A 235 -12.43 47.25 13.35
CA PRO A 235 -12.36 47.34 14.80
C PRO A 235 -12.61 48.77 15.29
N ALA A 236 -13.32 48.90 16.42
CA ALA A 236 -13.55 50.19 17.09
C ALA A 236 -12.29 50.66 17.83
N GLY A 237 -11.53 51.58 17.24
CA GLY A 237 -10.38 52.21 17.89
C GLY A 237 -9.78 53.37 17.09
N SER A 238 -9.61 54.53 17.71
CA SER A 238 -9.09 55.75 17.07
C SER A 238 -7.61 55.65 16.70
N ALA A 239 -6.79 54.96 17.50
CA ALA A 239 -5.37 54.78 17.24
C ALA A 239 -5.09 53.90 16.01
N TRP A 240 -5.91 52.88 15.78
CA TRP A 240 -5.84 52.02 14.59
C TRP A 240 -6.31 52.79 13.35
N ALA A 241 -7.38 53.56 13.45
CA ALA A 241 -7.99 54.26 12.31
C ALA A 241 -7.04 55.19 11.53
N GLY A 242 -6.06 55.80 12.19
CA GLY A 242 -5.07 56.69 11.56
C GLY A 242 -3.83 55.97 11.00
N SER A 243 -3.64 54.69 11.33
CA SER A 243 -2.37 53.98 11.13
C SER A 243 -2.17 53.51 9.67
N LYS A 244 -0.93 53.15 9.31
CA LYS A 244 -0.63 52.56 7.99
C LYS A 244 -1.26 51.18 7.85
N GLU A 245 -1.31 50.42 8.95
CA GLU A 245 -1.92 49.10 9.06
C GLU A 245 -3.41 49.14 8.71
N ALA A 246 -4.15 50.20 9.11
CA ALA A 246 -5.55 50.35 8.73
C ALA A 246 -5.74 50.56 7.22
N THR A 247 -4.88 51.36 6.58
CA THR A 247 -4.91 51.54 5.11
C THR A 247 -4.66 50.23 4.38
N THR A 248 -3.63 49.50 4.82
CA THR A 248 -3.25 48.20 4.27
C THR A 248 -4.36 47.16 4.44
N ALA A 249 -4.95 47.07 5.63
CA ALA A 249 -6.04 46.14 5.91
C ALA A 249 -7.33 46.50 5.17
N ILE A 250 -7.67 47.79 5.03
CA ILE A 250 -8.83 48.22 4.24
C ILE A 250 -8.62 47.96 2.75
N LEU A 251 -7.39 48.15 2.22
CA LEU A 251 -7.05 47.78 0.85
C LEU A 251 -7.20 46.28 0.59
N HIS A 252 -6.79 45.45 1.55
CA HIS A 252 -6.97 44.00 1.51
C HIS A 252 -8.46 43.63 1.45
N GLU A 253 -9.28 44.18 2.33
CA GLU A 253 -10.72 43.93 2.35
C GLU A 253 -11.43 44.47 1.10
N LEU A 254 -11.02 45.63 0.57
CA LEU A 254 -11.55 46.16 -0.69
C LEU A 254 -11.22 45.25 -1.88
N ALA A 255 -10.11 44.52 -1.86
CA ALA A 255 -9.79 43.53 -2.88
C ALA A 255 -10.78 42.35 -2.87
N HIS A 256 -11.22 41.89 -1.69
CA HIS A 256 -12.31 40.92 -1.57
C HIS A 256 -13.63 41.46 -2.13
N VAL A 257 -13.95 42.72 -1.85
CA VAL A 257 -15.15 43.39 -2.37
C VAL A 257 -15.11 43.50 -3.90
N ALA A 258 -13.99 43.94 -4.46
CA ALA A 258 -13.80 44.13 -5.89
C ALA A 258 -13.99 42.83 -6.68
N ARG A 259 -13.52 41.70 -6.13
CA ARG A 259 -13.64 40.37 -6.77
C ARG A 259 -14.86 39.57 -6.35
N ARG A 260 -15.69 40.10 -5.44
CA ARG A 260 -16.88 39.43 -4.89
C ARG A 260 -16.53 38.09 -4.24
N ASP A 261 -15.43 38.04 -3.48
CA ASP A 261 -14.93 36.79 -2.89
C ASP A 261 -15.96 36.17 -1.91
N VAL A 262 -16.83 36.98 -1.29
CA VAL A 262 -17.97 36.49 -0.49
C VAL A 262 -18.93 35.61 -1.32
N LEU A 263 -19.24 36.00 -2.57
CA LEU A 263 -20.07 35.19 -3.47
C LEU A 263 -19.34 33.90 -3.86
N ALA A 264 -18.05 34.00 -4.17
CA ALA A 264 -17.22 32.86 -4.53
C ALA A 264 -17.15 31.82 -3.39
N GLN A 265 -16.98 32.29 -2.14
CA GLN A 265 -17.00 31.45 -0.95
C GLN A 265 -18.39 30.86 -0.68
N MET A 266 -19.48 31.58 -0.96
CA MET A 266 -20.83 31.03 -0.87
C MET A 266 -21.04 29.88 -1.87
N ILE A 267 -20.57 30.03 -3.11
CA ILE A 267 -20.59 28.96 -4.11
C ILE A 267 -19.79 27.74 -3.63
N GLY A 268 -18.59 27.95 -3.06
CA GLY A 268 -17.80 26.86 -2.49
C GLY A 268 -18.50 26.14 -1.33
N HIS A 269 -19.20 26.88 -0.45
CA HIS A 269 -20.01 26.28 0.62
C HIS A 269 -21.22 25.50 0.08
N LEU A 270 -21.88 26.00 -0.97
CA LEU A 270 -22.97 25.29 -1.64
C LEU A 270 -22.47 23.99 -2.28
N ALA A 271 -21.32 24.03 -2.98
CA ALA A 271 -20.69 22.85 -3.55
C ALA A 271 -20.36 21.80 -2.47
N VAL A 272 -19.74 22.21 -1.37
CA VAL A 272 -19.44 21.32 -0.24
C VAL A 272 -20.72 20.78 0.41
N SER A 273 -21.78 21.58 0.50
CA SER A 273 -23.07 21.11 1.06
C SER A 273 -23.71 20.06 0.17
N LEU A 274 -23.62 20.22 -1.15
CA LEU A 274 -24.15 19.26 -2.12
C LEU A 274 -23.30 18.00 -2.24
N TYR A 275 -21.98 18.08 -1.99
CA TYR A 275 -21.01 16.98 -2.14
C TYR A 275 -20.22 16.73 -0.85
N TRP A 276 -20.90 16.75 0.29
CA TRP A 276 -20.26 16.78 1.61
C TRP A 276 -19.43 15.53 1.94
N TRP A 277 -19.74 14.39 1.32
CA TRP A 277 -18.97 13.16 1.45
C TRP A 277 -17.73 13.13 0.54
N ASN A 278 -17.63 14.03 -0.45
CA ASN A 278 -16.53 14.05 -1.41
C ASN A 278 -15.36 14.92 -0.87
N PRO A 279 -14.21 14.33 -0.52
CA PRO A 279 -13.06 15.08 0.01
C PRO A 279 -12.47 16.09 -0.99
N MET A 280 -12.64 15.87 -2.30
CA MET A 280 -12.20 16.80 -3.34
C MET A 280 -13.03 18.09 -3.36
N ALA A 281 -14.31 18.05 -2.99
CA ALA A 281 -15.12 19.26 -2.85
C ALA A 281 -14.60 20.14 -1.70
N TRP A 282 -14.26 19.51 -0.56
CA TRP A 282 -13.61 20.19 0.57
C TRP A 282 -12.23 20.72 0.23
N SER A 283 -11.44 19.96 -0.53
CA SER A 283 -10.14 20.41 -1.04
C SER A 283 -10.28 21.62 -1.96
N ALA A 284 -11.16 21.56 -2.95
CA ALA A 284 -11.41 22.65 -3.90
C ALA A 284 -11.89 23.93 -3.21
N ALA A 285 -12.82 23.83 -2.25
CA ALA A 285 -13.28 24.99 -1.48
C ALA A 285 -12.18 25.59 -0.59
N ARG A 286 -11.29 24.76 -0.02
CA ARG A 286 -10.10 25.24 0.72
C ARG A 286 -9.07 25.88 -0.20
N ALA A 287 -8.82 25.30 -1.37
CA ALA A 287 -7.92 25.84 -2.37
C ALA A 287 -8.43 27.19 -2.90
N GLN A 288 -9.71 27.30 -3.22
CA GLN A 288 -10.34 28.55 -3.61
C GLN A 288 -10.11 29.66 -2.57
N ARG A 289 -10.36 29.39 -1.28
CA ARG A 289 -10.12 30.39 -0.21
C ARG A 289 -8.66 30.80 -0.13
N ARG A 290 -7.74 29.82 -0.13
CA ARG A 290 -6.30 30.08 -0.08
C ARG A 290 -5.86 30.98 -1.23
N GLU A 291 -6.32 30.70 -2.45
CA GLU A 291 -5.99 31.55 -3.60
C GLU A 291 -6.64 32.94 -3.49
N ALA A 292 -7.84 33.06 -2.91
CA ALA A 292 -8.47 34.36 -2.68
C ALA A 292 -7.65 35.26 -1.76
N GLU A 293 -7.12 34.71 -0.67
CA GLU A 293 -6.22 35.42 0.27
C GLU A 293 -4.95 35.89 -0.44
N LEU A 294 -4.29 35.00 -1.20
CA LEU A 294 -3.11 35.35 -1.99
C LEU A 294 -3.40 36.42 -3.04
N CYS A 295 -4.60 36.42 -3.63
CA CYS A 295 -5.00 37.47 -4.57
C CYS A 295 -5.23 38.82 -3.88
N CYS A 296 -5.70 38.84 -2.64
CA CYS A 296 -5.82 40.08 -1.86
C CYS A 296 -4.43 40.59 -1.47
N ASP A 297 -3.54 39.69 -1.05
CA ASP A 297 -2.14 39.99 -0.76
C ASP A 297 -1.45 40.63 -1.98
N ASP A 298 -1.56 40.00 -3.16
CA ASP A 298 -1.04 40.54 -4.42
C ASP A 298 -1.61 41.93 -4.74
N ALA A 299 -2.89 42.18 -4.45
CA ALA A 299 -3.55 43.46 -4.74
C ALA A 299 -3.07 44.61 -3.84
N VAL A 300 -2.66 44.30 -2.61
CA VAL A 300 -2.06 45.27 -1.67
C VAL A 300 -0.65 45.63 -2.11
N LEU A 301 0.16 44.63 -2.47
CA LEU A 301 1.52 44.86 -2.98
C LEU A 301 1.50 45.67 -4.29
N LEU A 302 0.60 45.33 -5.22
CA LEU A 302 0.38 46.10 -6.45
C LEU A 302 -0.17 47.52 -6.21
N ALA A 303 -0.70 47.82 -5.01
CA ALA A 303 -1.13 49.16 -4.64
C ALA A 303 0.03 50.07 -4.17
N GLY A 304 1.24 49.52 -4.04
CA GLY A 304 2.46 50.26 -3.66
C GLY A 304 2.91 50.06 -2.21
N THR A 305 2.31 49.14 -1.46
CA THR A 305 2.82 48.72 -0.14
C THR A 305 4.04 47.81 -0.35
N SER A 306 5.15 48.05 0.36
CA SER A 306 6.33 47.18 0.31
C SER A 306 6.01 45.80 0.87
N ALA A 307 6.77 44.78 0.44
CA ALA A 307 6.52 43.41 0.87
C ALA A 307 6.81 43.23 2.37
N GLU A 308 7.80 43.96 2.89
CA GLU A 308 8.25 43.96 4.27
C GLU A 308 7.19 44.60 5.20
N ASP A 309 6.72 45.81 4.85
CA ASP A 309 5.66 46.51 5.61
C ASP A 309 4.36 45.68 5.62
N TYR A 310 4.09 44.98 4.52
CA TYR A 310 2.91 44.12 4.41
C TYR A 310 3.03 42.85 5.25
N ALA A 311 4.19 42.18 5.24
CA ALA A 311 4.44 41.01 6.07
C ALA A 311 4.35 41.34 7.57
N GLU A 312 4.87 42.50 7.99
CA GLU A 312 4.74 42.99 9.36
C GLU A 312 3.27 43.27 9.73
N CYS A 313 2.48 43.86 8.82
CA CYS A 313 1.03 44.02 9.00
C CYS A 313 0.31 42.67 9.19
N LEU A 314 0.65 41.64 8.40
CA LEU A 314 0.07 40.29 8.53
C LEU A 314 0.44 39.63 9.87
N LEU A 315 1.68 39.78 10.33
CA LEU A 315 2.14 39.26 11.62
C LEU A 315 1.47 39.98 12.80
N SER A 316 1.35 41.31 12.72
CA SER A 316 0.66 42.13 13.73
C SER A 316 -0.82 41.75 13.84
N ALA A 317 -1.50 41.59 12.70
CA ALA A 317 -2.86 41.09 12.64
C ALA A 317 -2.98 39.70 13.30
N ALA A 318 -2.14 38.73 12.90
CA ALA A 318 -2.17 37.38 13.45
C ALA A 318 -1.95 37.31 14.98
N ARG A 319 -1.13 38.22 15.53
CA ARG A 319 -0.93 38.36 16.99
C ARG A 319 -2.18 38.88 17.70
N GLY A 320 -2.92 39.82 17.10
CA GLY A 320 -4.19 40.34 17.64
C GLY A 320 -5.36 39.35 17.62
N ALA A 321 -5.37 38.39 16.69
CA ALA A 321 -6.44 37.39 16.56
C ALA A 321 -6.44 36.30 17.65
N ARG A 322 -5.33 36.10 18.38
CA ARG A 322 -5.22 35.10 19.45
C ARG A 322 -6.09 35.40 20.68
N GLY A 323 -6.64 36.61 20.80
CA GLY A 323 -7.38 37.09 21.97
C GLY A 323 -8.91 37.01 21.94
N SER A 324 -9.56 36.68 20.81
CA SER A 324 -11.04 36.62 20.72
C SER A 324 -11.56 35.24 20.31
N LEU A 325 -12.35 34.62 21.20
CA LEU A 325 -12.84 33.22 21.24
C LEU A 325 -13.25 32.50 19.93
N GLY A 326 -12.94 31.19 19.90
CA GLY A 326 -13.76 30.14 19.26
C GLY A 326 -12.97 29.05 18.52
N ALA A 327 -12.77 27.88 19.13
CA ALA A 327 -12.05 26.70 18.61
C ALA A 327 -12.50 26.17 17.22
N LEU A 328 -13.62 26.68 16.68
CA LEU A 328 -14.14 26.31 15.36
C LEU A 328 -13.74 27.24 14.20
N GLN A 329 -13.11 28.39 14.47
CA GLN A 329 -12.41 29.18 13.43
C GLN A 329 -10.93 28.77 13.30
N LEU A 330 -10.39 28.11 14.34
CA LEU A 330 -8.99 27.69 14.42
C LEU A 330 -8.61 26.56 13.44
N ALA A 331 -9.58 25.84 12.89
CA ALA A 331 -9.32 24.78 11.91
C ALA A 331 -8.96 25.31 10.49
N MET A 332 -9.07 26.63 10.25
CA MET A 332 -8.75 27.26 8.95
C MET A 332 -7.47 28.13 9.00
N ALA A 333 -6.94 28.39 10.20
CA ALA A 333 -5.67 29.09 10.40
C ALA A 333 -4.64 28.11 10.97
N SER A 334 -4.19 27.16 10.15
CA SER A 334 -2.97 26.42 10.46
C SER A 334 -1.76 27.38 10.38
N PRO A 335 -0.68 27.16 11.15
CA PRO A 335 0.58 27.92 11.03
C PRO A 335 1.06 28.06 9.57
N SER A 336 0.85 27.00 8.78
CA SER A 336 1.16 26.94 7.34
C SER A 336 0.36 27.88 6.43
N GLY A 337 -0.75 28.45 6.90
CA GLY A 337 -1.53 29.41 6.11
C GLY A 337 -0.96 30.82 6.12
N LEU A 338 -0.48 31.27 7.28
CA LEU A 338 0.17 32.58 7.43
C LEU A 338 1.57 32.57 6.84
N GLU A 339 2.35 31.51 7.12
CA GLU A 339 3.68 31.29 6.55
C GLU A 339 3.65 31.37 5.02
N GLN A 340 2.72 30.65 4.39
CA GLN A 340 2.56 30.69 2.93
C GLN A 340 2.21 32.08 2.38
N ARG A 341 1.46 32.90 3.13
CA ARG A 341 1.11 34.28 2.72
C ARG A 341 2.30 35.23 2.85
N ILE A 342 3.14 35.04 3.87
CA ILE A 342 4.39 35.80 4.07
C ILE A 342 5.42 35.44 2.99
N GLU A 343 5.67 34.14 2.77
CA GLU A 343 6.52 33.65 1.69
C GLU A 343 6.05 34.17 0.33
N ALA A 344 4.73 34.17 0.11
CA ALA A 344 4.11 34.69 -1.09
C ALA A 344 4.30 36.18 -1.31
N ALA A 345 4.25 36.97 -0.24
CA ALA A 345 4.43 38.41 -0.31
C ALA A 345 5.88 38.76 -0.66
N LEU A 346 6.84 38.04 -0.07
CA LEU A 346 8.30 38.24 -0.22
C LEU A 346 8.88 37.66 -1.52
N ASP A 347 8.14 36.81 -2.24
CA ASP A 347 8.56 36.21 -3.51
C ASP A 347 8.59 37.24 -4.66
N GLY A 348 9.76 37.81 -4.93
CA GLY A 348 9.98 38.83 -5.97
C GLY A 348 9.77 38.35 -7.41
N GLU A 349 10.00 37.07 -7.68
CA GLU A 349 9.88 36.42 -9.00
C GLU A 349 8.43 36.04 -9.35
N ARG A 350 7.50 36.21 -8.39
CA ARG A 350 6.10 35.87 -8.56
C ARG A 350 5.41 36.71 -9.63
N ARG A 351 4.79 36.04 -10.60
CA ARG A 351 3.90 36.67 -11.59
C ARG A 351 2.60 37.13 -10.94
N ARG A 352 2.57 38.40 -10.55
CA ARG A 352 1.38 39.11 -10.01
C ARG A 352 0.44 39.65 -11.09
N ALA A 353 0.83 39.56 -12.37
CA ALA A 353 0.07 40.08 -13.51
C ALA A 353 -1.24 39.30 -13.76
N ILE A 354 -2.34 40.06 -13.92
CA ILE A 354 -3.68 39.54 -14.17
C ILE A 354 -3.87 39.31 -15.68
N LEU A 355 -4.50 38.20 -16.08
CA LEU A 355 -4.91 37.98 -17.47
C LEU A 355 -5.89 39.08 -17.95
N PRO A 356 -5.87 39.49 -19.23
CA PRO A 356 -6.81 40.46 -19.77
C PRO A 356 -8.27 40.04 -19.52
N ALA A 357 -9.17 41.01 -19.33
CA ALA A 357 -10.59 40.75 -19.01
C ALA A 357 -11.32 39.92 -20.09
N SER A 358 -10.82 39.90 -21.33
CA SER A 358 -11.29 39.03 -22.42
C SER A 358 -10.97 37.54 -22.15
N TRP A 359 -9.75 37.23 -21.71
CA TRP A 359 -9.30 35.88 -21.38
C TRP A 359 -9.95 35.33 -20.11
N ARG A 360 -10.21 36.18 -19.11
CA ARG A 360 -10.97 35.80 -17.91
C ARG A 360 -12.40 35.35 -18.24
N ARG A 361 -13.05 36.09 -19.16
CA ARG A 361 -14.40 35.77 -19.64
C ARG A 361 -14.39 34.50 -20.49
N ALA A 362 -13.42 34.34 -21.39
CA ALA A 362 -13.27 33.14 -22.21
C ALA A 362 -13.02 31.87 -21.37
N ALA A 363 -12.18 31.94 -20.34
CA ALA A 363 -11.89 30.79 -19.46
C ALA A 363 -13.09 30.41 -18.57
N CYS A 364 -13.83 31.39 -18.04
CA CYS A 364 -15.06 31.11 -17.28
C CYS A 364 -16.15 30.52 -18.17
N VAL A 365 -16.30 31.03 -19.40
CA VAL A 365 -17.26 30.53 -20.37
C VAL A 365 -16.85 29.13 -20.84
N ALA A 366 -15.58 28.87 -21.14
CA ALA A 366 -15.10 27.54 -21.52
C ALA A 366 -15.31 26.50 -20.42
N MET A 367 -15.02 26.83 -19.15
CA MET A 367 -15.22 25.92 -18.02
C MET A 367 -16.70 25.72 -17.67
N ALA A 368 -17.53 26.75 -17.79
CA ALA A 368 -18.98 26.63 -17.62
C ALA A 368 -19.61 25.81 -18.77
N LEU A 369 -19.15 26.01 -20.01
CA LEU A 369 -19.54 25.21 -21.16
C LEU A 369 -19.09 23.75 -21.03
N LEU A 370 -17.90 23.47 -20.50
CA LEU A 370 -17.41 22.12 -20.16
C LEU A 370 -18.26 21.45 -19.05
N GLY A 371 -18.69 22.21 -18.04
CA GLY A 371 -19.60 21.71 -17.00
C GLY A 371 -21.01 21.41 -17.51
N VAL A 372 -21.53 22.21 -18.46
CA VAL A 372 -22.85 21.99 -19.08
C VAL A 372 -22.79 20.89 -20.15
N SER A 373 -21.69 20.77 -20.90
CA SER A 373 -21.49 19.68 -21.88
C SER A 373 -21.23 18.32 -21.22
N THR A 374 -20.61 18.27 -20.04
CA THR A 374 -20.53 17.03 -19.24
C THR A 374 -21.85 16.64 -18.58
N ALA A 375 -22.76 17.58 -18.31
CA ALA A 375 -24.12 17.30 -17.82
C ALA A 375 -25.09 16.86 -18.94
N THR A 376 -24.79 17.16 -20.21
CA THR A 376 -25.56 16.76 -21.40
C THR A 376 -24.96 15.57 -22.15
N LEU A 377 -23.71 15.21 -21.88
CA LEU A 377 -23.17 13.87 -22.11
C LEU A 377 -23.96 12.92 -21.22
N GLY A 378 -25.07 12.43 -21.75
CA GLY A 378 -25.66 11.21 -21.24
C GLY A 378 -24.51 10.21 -21.13
N VAL A 379 -24.28 9.69 -19.93
CA VAL A 379 -23.76 8.35 -19.81
C VAL A 379 -24.76 7.53 -20.60
N VAL A 380 -24.43 7.29 -21.88
CA VAL A 380 -24.92 6.16 -22.61
C VAL A 380 -24.38 5.04 -21.75
N SER A 381 -25.21 4.60 -20.79
CA SER A 381 -25.19 3.23 -20.37
C SER A 381 -25.50 2.49 -21.65
N GLY A 382 -24.46 2.30 -22.45
CA GLY A 382 -24.30 1.08 -23.17
C GLY A 382 -24.36 0.06 -22.05
N THR A 383 -25.57 -0.44 -21.82
CA THR A 383 -25.69 -1.87 -21.68
C THR A 383 -24.95 -2.41 -22.90
N ALA A 384 -23.63 -2.58 -22.75
CA ALA A 384 -22.98 -3.70 -23.36
C ALA A 384 -23.74 -4.88 -22.77
N VAL A 385 -24.86 -5.21 -23.44
CA VAL A 385 -25.27 -6.59 -23.61
C VAL A 385 -23.95 -7.30 -23.85
N PRO A 386 -23.60 -8.33 -23.05
CA PRO A 386 -22.46 -9.16 -23.39
C PRO A 386 -22.69 -9.59 -24.82
N GLN A 387 -22.03 -8.93 -25.77
CA GLN A 387 -22.00 -9.45 -27.11
C GLN A 387 -21.17 -10.70 -26.94
N GLU A 388 -21.82 -11.85 -27.14
CA GLU A 388 -21.07 -13.04 -27.52
C GLU A 388 -20.07 -12.60 -28.58
N PRO A 389 -18.78 -12.97 -28.42
CA PRO A 389 -17.75 -12.50 -29.32
C PRO A 389 -18.21 -12.83 -30.74
N LEU A 390 -18.48 -11.79 -31.52
CA LEU A 390 -18.63 -11.91 -32.96
C LEU A 390 -17.37 -12.64 -33.40
N ALA A 391 -17.53 -13.88 -33.85
CA ALA A 391 -16.51 -14.59 -34.60
C ALA A 391 -16.18 -13.68 -35.78
N VAL A 392 -15.07 -12.94 -35.68
CA VAL A 392 -14.58 -12.14 -36.78
C VAL A 392 -13.97 -13.14 -37.75
N ASP A 393 -14.80 -13.61 -38.67
CA ASP A 393 -14.40 -14.45 -39.78
C ASP A 393 -13.64 -13.56 -40.79
N SER A 394 -12.39 -13.20 -40.45
CA SER A 394 -11.45 -12.56 -41.36
C SER A 394 -10.47 -13.61 -41.89
N ALA A 395 -10.58 -13.90 -43.18
CA ALA A 395 -9.86 -14.96 -43.90
C ALA A 395 -8.32 -14.84 -43.97
N THR A 396 -7.71 -13.86 -43.30
CA THR A 396 -6.26 -13.65 -43.33
C THR A 396 -5.58 -14.39 -42.18
N THR A 397 -4.94 -15.51 -42.53
CA THR A 397 -4.03 -16.24 -41.63
C THR A 397 -2.59 -15.95 -42.04
N LEU A 398 -1.77 -15.50 -41.09
CA LEU A 398 -0.34 -15.33 -41.24
C LEU A 398 0.37 -16.42 -40.44
N VAL A 399 1.37 -17.07 -41.02
CA VAL A 399 2.15 -18.12 -40.37
C VAL A 399 3.54 -17.58 -40.03
N VAL A 400 4.00 -17.86 -38.82
CA VAL A 400 5.31 -17.48 -38.30
C VAL A 400 6.13 -18.72 -38.03
N SER A 401 7.39 -18.74 -38.48
CA SER A 401 8.33 -19.83 -38.23
C SER A 401 9.77 -19.30 -38.16
N PRO A 402 10.57 -19.64 -37.14
CA PRO A 402 11.89 -19.04 -36.94
C PRO A 402 12.92 -19.55 -37.97
N ASP A 403 12.63 -20.65 -38.66
CA ASP A 403 13.46 -21.27 -39.69
C ASP A 403 13.25 -20.66 -41.10
N GLY A 404 12.36 -19.66 -41.24
CA GLY A 404 12.08 -19.01 -42.51
C GLY A 404 11.16 -19.77 -43.46
N THR A 405 10.50 -20.84 -43.00
CA THR A 405 9.58 -21.66 -43.83
C THR A 405 8.14 -21.14 -43.87
N ALA A 406 7.88 -19.93 -43.38
CA ALA A 406 6.56 -19.33 -43.26
C ALA A 406 6.56 -17.85 -43.71
N ASP A 407 5.40 -17.19 -43.60
CA ASP A 407 5.22 -15.80 -44.06
C ASP A 407 6.14 -14.81 -43.33
N PHE A 408 6.41 -15.08 -42.05
CA PHE A 408 7.29 -14.27 -41.20
C PHE A 408 8.24 -15.14 -40.38
N THR A 409 9.42 -14.60 -40.07
CA THR A 409 10.39 -15.18 -39.12
C THR A 409 10.26 -14.63 -37.70
N SER A 410 9.54 -13.52 -37.53
CA SER A 410 9.32 -12.81 -36.27
C SER A 410 7.82 -12.65 -36.02
N ILE A 411 7.41 -12.91 -34.77
CA ILE A 411 6.04 -12.71 -34.29
C ILE A 411 5.69 -11.23 -34.35
N GLN A 412 6.59 -10.33 -33.94
CA GLN A 412 6.33 -8.89 -34.00
C GLN A 412 6.07 -8.42 -35.44
N SER A 413 6.84 -8.94 -36.40
CA SER A 413 6.68 -8.59 -37.82
C SER A 413 5.32 -9.03 -38.36
N ALA A 414 4.84 -10.21 -37.95
CA ALA A 414 3.51 -10.68 -38.27
C ALA A 414 2.41 -9.84 -37.62
N VAL A 415 2.57 -9.42 -36.36
CA VAL A 415 1.63 -8.52 -35.65
C VAL A 415 1.56 -7.14 -36.32
N ASP A 416 2.70 -6.61 -36.76
CA ASP A 416 2.78 -5.32 -37.45
C ASP A 416 2.08 -5.38 -38.82
N ALA A 417 2.26 -6.48 -39.55
CA ALA A 417 1.64 -6.71 -40.87
C ALA A 417 0.16 -7.11 -40.79
N ALA A 418 -0.27 -7.75 -39.70
CA ALA A 418 -1.62 -8.25 -39.53
C ALA A 418 -2.67 -7.11 -39.54
N PRO A 419 -3.75 -7.22 -40.35
CA PRO A 419 -4.92 -6.37 -40.17
C PRO A 419 -5.69 -6.74 -38.89
N ASP A 420 -6.52 -5.82 -38.38
CA ASP A 420 -7.43 -6.09 -37.28
C ASP A 420 -8.34 -7.29 -37.62
N GLY A 421 -8.48 -8.23 -36.68
CA GLY A 421 -9.23 -9.48 -36.83
C GLY A 421 -8.45 -10.65 -37.43
N ALA A 422 -7.19 -10.47 -37.82
CA ALA A 422 -6.39 -11.54 -38.43
C ALA A 422 -6.00 -12.65 -37.45
N ARG A 423 -5.69 -13.83 -38.01
CA ARG A 423 -5.15 -14.97 -37.28
C ARG A 423 -3.64 -15.11 -37.53
N ILE A 424 -2.86 -15.28 -36.48
CA ILE A 424 -1.42 -15.52 -36.53
C ILE A 424 -1.16 -16.93 -35.96
N GLU A 425 -0.66 -17.83 -36.80
CA GLU A 425 -0.20 -19.16 -36.40
C GLU A 425 1.30 -19.16 -36.17
N ILE A 426 1.75 -19.59 -34.99
CA ILE A 426 3.15 -19.62 -34.62
C ILE A 426 3.61 -21.08 -34.55
N ARG A 427 4.48 -21.47 -35.48
CA ARG A 427 5.07 -22.82 -35.51
C ARG A 427 6.02 -23.03 -34.33
N GLU A 428 6.34 -24.29 -34.07
CA GLU A 428 7.28 -24.66 -33.01
C GLU A 428 8.63 -23.96 -33.18
N GLY A 429 9.24 -23.61 -32.06
CA GLY A 429 10.51 -22.91 -32.03
C GLY A 429 10.63 -21.91 -30.88
N THR A 430 11.83 -21.36 -30.76
CA THR A 430 12.13 -20.28 -29.81
C THR A 430 12.30 -18.97 -30.56
N TYR A 431 11.46 -18.01 -30.23
CA TYR A 431 11.42 -16.66 -30.78
C TYR A 431 12.06 -15.71 -29.78
N ALA A 432 13.30 -15.31 -30.06
CA ALA A 432 14.07 -14.41 -29.22
C ALA A 432 13.73 -12.94 -29.54
N GLU A 433 12.55 -12.50 -29.11
CA GLU A 433 12.02 -11.17 -29.40
C GLU A 433 11.07 -10.67 -28.30
N ARG A 434 10.76 -9.38 -28.34
CA ARG A 434 9.66 -8.78 -27.57
C ARG A 434 8.48 -8.56 -28.49
N VAL A 435 7.27 -8.81 -27.98
CA VAL A 435 6.04 -8.71 -28.76
C VAL A 435 5.10 -7.68 -28.13
N LEU A 436 4.63 -6.72 -28.92
CA LEU A 436 3.63 -5.72 -28.58
C LEU A 436 2.39 -5.93 -29.44
N VAL A 437 1.27 -6.24 -28.80
CA VAL A 437 -0.04 -6.41 -29.45
C VAL A 437 -0.97 -5.26 -29.07
N THR A 438 -1.30 -4.43 -30.06
CA THR A 438 -2.26 -3.31 -29.91
C THR A 438 -3.53 -3.49 -30.74
N LYS A 439 -3.53 -4.45 -31.67
CA LYS A 439 -4.61 -4.76 -32.60
C LYS A 439 -5.48 -5.91 -32.12
N SER A 440 -6.70 -5.99 -32.61
CA SER A 440 -7.56 -7.15 -32.35
C SER A 440 -7.06 -8.35 -33.15
N LEU A 441 -6.65 -9.44 -32.51
CA LEU A 441 -5.97 -10.57 -33.19
C LEU A 441 -6.31 -11.91 -32.54
N THR A 442 -6.18 -12.99 -33.32
CA THR A 442 -6.14 -14.37 -32.80
C THR A 442 -4.73 -14.93 -33.00
N VAL A 443 -3.98 -15.14 -31.91
CA VAL A 443 -2.61 -15.66 -31.95
C VAL A 443 -2.60 -17.07 -31.37
N VAL A 444 -2.18 -18.05 -32.17
CA VAL A 444 -2.19 -19.48 -31.82
C VAL A 444 -0.80 -20.04 -31.99
N GLY A 445 -0.18 -20.43 -30.88
CA GLY A 445 1.06 -21.22 -30.90
C GLY A 445 0.79 -22.71 -31.11
N SER A 446 1.77 -23.42 -31.65
CA SER A 446 1.77 -24.89 -31.80
C SER A 446 1.71 -25.67 -30.47
N GLY A 447 1.76 -24.98 -29.33
CA GLY A 447 1.68 -25.56 -28.00
C GLY A 447 2.71 -24.94 -27.06
N SER A 448 2.35 -24.75 -25.79
CA SER A 448 3.25 -24.13 -24.79
C SER A 448 4.53 -24.94 -24.52
N ALA A 449 4.57 -26.24 -24.89
CA ALA A 449 5.78 -27.05 -24.79
C ALA A 449 6.80 -26.75 -25.91
N SER A 450 6.33 -26.34 -27.10
CA SER A 450 7.13 -26.25 -28.33
C SER A 450 7.25 -24.82 -28.88
N CYS A 451 6.34 -23.91 -28.52
CA CYS A 451 6.31 -22.53 -29.00
C CYS A 451 6.67 -21.54 -27.90
N ARG A 452 7.87 -20.95 -27.98
CA ARG A 452 8.46 -20.15 -26.91
C ARG A 452 8.83 -18.73 -27.34
N ILE A 453 8.37 -17.73 -26.61
CA ILE A 453 8.80 -16.33 -26.72
C ILE A 453 9.77 -16.04 -25.57
N VAL A 454 10.98 -15.62 -25.90
CA VAL A 454 12.02 -15.28 -24.93
C VAL A 454 12.57 -13.89 -25.17
N ALA A 455 12.73 -13.11 -24.11
CA ALA A 455 13.41 -11.82 -24.16
C ALA A 455 14.26 -11.61 -22.91
N GLU A 456 15.40 -10.93 -23.04
CA GLU A 456 16.19 -10.52 -21.89
C GLU A 456 15.44 -9.48 -21.05
N PHE A 457 15.48 -9.65 -19.74
CA PHE A 457 14.95 -8.70 -18.79
C PHE A 457 15.99 -7.59 -18.55
N GLY A 458 15.92 -6.53 -19.36
CA GLY A 458 16.83 -5.39 -19.29
C GLY A 458 16.49 -4.39 -18.16
N ALA A 459 17.39 -3.44 -17.92
CA ALA A 459 17.23 -2.37 -16.92
C ALA A 459 15.92 -1.54 -17.08
N GLY A 460 15.34 -1.51 -18.29
CA GLY A 460 14.09 -0.83 -18.60
C GLY A 460 12.82 -1.51 -18.07
N SER A 461 12.91 -2.71 -17.48
CA SER A 461 11.74 -3.49 -16.99
C SER A 461 10.69 -3.77 -18.09
N GLU A 462 11.14 -3.87 -19.35
CA GLU A 462 10.27 -4.13 -20.50
C GLU A 462 9.76 -5.58 -20.49
N PRO A 463 8.47 -5.82 -20.76
CA PRO A 463 7.92 -7.16 -20.80
C PRO A 463 8.33 -7.93 -22.06
N THR A 464 8.36 -9.26 -21.97
CA THR A 464 8.51 -10.14 -23.14
C THR A 464 7.29 -10.05 -24.05
N LEU A 465 6.08 -9.99 -23.47
CA LEU A 465 4.83 -9.78 -24.19
C LEU A 465 4.03 -8.65 -23.56
N LYS A 466 3.71 -7.64 -24.36
CA LYS A 466 2.86 -6.50 -23.97
C LYS A 466 1.56 -6.51 -24.76
N VAL A 467 0.44 -6.48 -24.06
CA VAL A 467 -0.89 -6.22 -24.60
C VAL A 467 -1.26 -4.79 -24.27
N GLY A 468 -1.44 -3.97 -25.30
CA GLY A 468 -1.85 -2.57 -25.17
C GLY A 468 -3.34 -2.47 -24.84
N GLN A 469 -4.14 -2.00 -25.80
CA GLN A 469 -5.60 -1.84 -25.63
C GLN A 469 -6.37 -2.38 -26.85
N PRO A 470 -6.22 -3.67 -27.21
CA PRO A 470 -6.97 -4.24 -28.32
C PRO A 470 -8.46 -4.34 -27.99
N ALA A 471 -9.33 -4.22 -29.00
CA ALA A 471 -10.77 -4.43 -28.81
C ALA A 471 -11.10 -5.91 -28.55
N ALA A 472 -10.35 -6.84 -29.14
CA ALA A 472 -10.42 -8.27 -28.83
C ALA A 472 -9.12 -9.00 -29.19
N LEU A 473 -8.42 -9.56 -28.19
CA LEU A 473 -7.24 -10.40 -28.38
C LEU A 473 -7.50 -11.82 -27.86
N GLN A 474 -7.18 -12.83 -28.67
CA GLN A 474 -7.13 -14.23 -28.24
C GLN A 474 -5.68 -14.73 -28.35
N LEU A 475 -5.13 -15.25 -27.27
CA LEU A 475 -3.80 -15.86 -27.20
C LEU A 475 -3.94 -17.31 -26.76
N SER A 476 -3.33 -18.25 -27.48
CA SER A 476 -3.34 -19.65 -27.04
C SER A 476 -2.05 -20.40 -27.37
N GLY A 477 -1.69 -21.38 -26.53
CA GLY A 477 -0.62 -22.34 -26.82
C GLY A 477 0.79 -21.74 -26.87
N LEU A 478 1.08 -20.71 -26.07
CA LEU A 478 2.38 -20.03 -26.03
C LEU A 478 3.09 -20.22 -24.69
N LYS A 479 4.42 -20.32 -24.72
CA LYS A 479 5.28 -20.15 -23.53
C LYS A 479 6.00 -18.81 -23.57
N VAL A 480 5.84 -17.98 -22.55
CA VAL A 480 6.48 -16.67 -22.40
C VAL A 480 7.51 -16.76 -21.27
N THR A 481 8.75 -16.39 -21.56
CA THR A 481 9.84 -16.37 -20.58
C THR A 481 10.64 -15.06 -20.68
N SER A 482 10.95 -14.45 -19.53
CA SER A 482 11.89 -13.34 -19.46
C SER A 482 13.22 -13.84 -18.89
N LEU A 483 14.29 -13.78 -19.66
CA LEU A 483 15.61 -14.26 -19.25
C LEU A 483 16.28 -13.24 -18.34
N GLY A 484 16.84 -13.69 -17.22
CA GLY A 484 17.63 -12.85 -16.34
C GLY A 484 17.76 -13.47 -14.95
N THR A 485 18.74 -13.01 -14.19
CA THR A 485 18.84 -13.32 -12.76
C THR A 485 18.08 -12.28 -11.97
N ALA A 486 17.39 -12.71 -10.92
CA ALA A 486 16.84 -11.78 -9.96
C ALA A 486 17.97 -11.14 -9.12
N GLU A 487 17.79 -9.89 -8.71
CA GLU A 487 18.67 -9.27 -7.72
C GLU A 487 18.43 -9.88 -6.34
N SER A 488 19.50 -10.25 -5.64
CA SER A 488 19.41 -10.89 -4.33
C SER A 488 18.63 -10.02 -3.35
N GLY A 489 17.43 -10.46 -2.94
CA GLY A 489 16.63 -9.84 -1.88
C GLY A 489 15.71 -8.68 -2.29
N GLY A 490 15.58 -8.34 -3.57
CA GLY A 490 14.72 -7.24 -4.05
C GLY A 490 13.65 -7.65 -5.07
N LEU A 491 12.42 -7.14 -4.93
CA LEU A 491 11.37 -7.27 -5.96
C LEU A 491 11.67 -6.33 -7.13
N ARG A 492 11.95 -6.87 -8.31
CA ARG A 492 12.07 -6.06 -9.54
C ARG A 492 10.70 -5.60 -10.03
N ARG A 493 10.65 -4.38 -10.57
CA ARG A 493 9.45 -3.86 -11.26
C ARG A 493 9.36 -4.47 -12.65
N GLY A 494 8.15 -4.60 -13.19
CA GLY A 494 7.88 -5.20 -14.50
C GLY A 494 7.27 -6.60 -14.41
N ALA A 495 6.93 -7.15 -15.56
CA ALA A 495 6.39 -8.51 -15.67
C ALA A 495 6.76 -9.14 -17.02
N ALA A 496 6.72 -10.48 -17.12
CA ALA A 496 6.94 -11.16 -18.40
C ALA A 496 5.80 -10.90 -19.39
N LEU A 497 4.56 -10.85 -18.87
CA LEU A 497 3.36 -10.45 -19.60
C LEU A 497 2.72 -9.22 -18.94
N VAL A 498 2.51 -8.16 -19.71
CA VAL A 498 1.83 -6.94 -19.26
C VAL A 498 0.56 -6.70 -20.10
N ILE A 499 -0.57 -6.45 -19.45
CA ILE A 499 -1.85 -6.12 -20.08
C ILE A 499 -2.31 -4.76 -19.54
N GLU A 500 -2.34 -3.74 -20.41
CA GLU A 500 -2.60 -2.32 -20.07
C GLU A 500 -4.00 -1.82 -20.53
N GLY A 501 -4.98 -2.73 -20.61
CA GLY A 501 -6.37 -2.45 -21.01
C GLY A 501 -6.87 -3.35 -22.14
N GLY A 502 -8.08 -3.07 -22.63
CA GLY A 502 -8.71 -3.84 -23.71
C GLY A 502 -9.28 -5.19 -23.28
N ASN A 503 -9.69 -6.01 -24.25
CA ASN A 503 -10.22 -7.35 -24.00
C ASN A 503 -9.21 -8.42 -24.42
N ALA A 504 -8.82 -9.30 -23.49
CA ALA A 504 -7.87 -10.36 -23.77
C ALA A 504 -8.36 -11.71 -23.23
N LYS A 505 -8.39 -12.73 -24.08
CA LYS A 505 -8.60 -14.13 -23.74
C LYS A 505 -7.28 -14.88 -23.90
N ILE A 506 -6.83 -15.57 -22.87
CA ILE A 506 -5.55 -16.26 -22.84
C ILE A 506 -5.81 -17.71 -22.41
N GLU A 507 -5.44 -18.68 -23.25
CA GLU A 507 -5.78 -20.09 -23.07
C GLU A 507 -4.56 -20.98 -23.22
N ASP A 508 -4.36 -21.95 -22.31
CA ASP A 508 -3.31 -22.97 -22.41
C ASP A 508 -1.88 -22.41 -22.61
N CYS A 509 -1.63 -21.21 -22.08
CA CYS A 509 -0.33 -20.53 -22.12
C CYS A 509 0.48 -20.79 -20.84
N ALA A 510 1.81 -20.81 -20.96
CA ALA A 510 2.74 -20.89 -19.84
C ALA A 510 3.56 -19.60 -19.72
N ILE A 511 3.41 -18.87 -18.62
CA ILE A 511 4.20 -17.68 -18.31
C ILE A 511 5.17 -18.06 -17.20
N VAL A 512 6.46 -18.21 -17.52
CA VAL A 512 7.42 -18.84 -16.62
C VAL A 512 8.77 -18.11 -16.53
N GLY A 513 9.41 -18.21 -15.36
CA GLY A 513 10.83 -17.85 -15.19
C GLY A 513 11.13 -16.35 -15.16
N SER A 514 10.17 -15.50 -14.82
CA SER A 514 10.36 -14.05 -14.80
C SER A 514 11.25 -13.60 -13.63
N PRO A 515 12.31 -12.80 -13.82
CA PRO A 515 13.06 -12.21 -12.71
C PRO A 515 12.30 -11.06 -12.01
N ALA A 516 11.09 -10.74 -12.46
CA ALA A 516 10.13 -9.82 -11.85
C ALA A 516 8.78 -10.55 -11.66
N SER A 517 7.64 -9.90 -11.95
CA SER A 517 6.34 -10.57 -11.87
C SER A 517 6.08 -11.46 -13.10
N GLY A 518 5.24 -12.49 -12.98
CA GLY A 518 4.83 -13.29 -14.13
C GLY A 518 3.92 -12.48 -15.06
N VAL A 519 2.75 -12.10 -14.54
CA VAL A 519 1.72 -11.36 -15.27
C VAL A 519 1.36 -10.08 -14.51
N SER A 520 1.21 -8.96 -15.21
CA SER A 520 0.68 -7.71 -14.68
C SER A 520 -0.53 -7.26 -15.48
N ILE A 521 -1.68 -7.11 -14.80
CA ILE A 521 -2.93 -6.62 -15.36
C ILE A 521 -3.25 -5.27 -14.72
N SER A 522 -3.42 -4.27 -15.58
CA SER A 522 -3.81 -2.90 -15.23
C SER A 522 -4.71 -2.32 -16.32
N GLY A 523 -5.18 -1.08 -16.16
CA GLY A 523 -6.14 -0.51 -17.10
C GLY A 523 -7.58 -1.00 -16.82
N ASP A 524 -8.51 -0.55 -17.65
CA ASP A 524 -9.91 -1.03 -17.64
C ASP A 524 -10.04 -2.38 -18.38
N ALA A 525 -9.05 -3.27 -18.17
CA ALA A 525 -8.91 -4.50 -18.92
C ALA A 525 -10.02 -5.52 -18.57
N THR A 526 -10.53 -6.20 -19.58
CA THR A 526 -11.34 -7.42 -19.42
C THR A 526 -10.50 -8.61 -19.83
N VAL A 527 -10.04 -9.39 -18.86
CA VAL A 527 -9.11 -10.49 -19.08
C VAL A 527 -9.74 -11.80 -18.64
N THR A 528 -9.70 -12.81 -19.51
CA THR A 528 -10.00 -14.20 -19.16
C THR A 528 -8.77 -15.05 -19.38
N MET A 529 -8.24 -15.67 -18.33
CA MET A 529 -7.15 -16.65 -18.41
C MET A 529 -7.72 -18.02 -18.06
N THR A 530 -7.60 -18.99 -18.97
CA THR A 530 -8.10 -20.36 -18.76
C THR A 530 -6.99 -21.39 -19.01
N GLY A 531 -6.86 -22.39 -18.14
CA GLY A 531 -5.91 -23.50 -18.36
C GLY A 531 -4.43 -23.10 -18.34
N CYS A 532 -4.09 -21.88 -17.92
CA CYS A 532 -2.72 -21.35 -18.01
C CYS A 532 -1.83 -21.81 -16.85
N LEU A 533 -0.51 -21.81 -17.07
CA LEU A 533 0.52 -21.94 -16.04
C LEU A 533 1.20 -20.60 -15.80
N ILE A 534 1.33 -20.19 -14.55
CA ILE A 534 2.10 -19.01 -14.13
C ILE A 534 3.06 -19.46 -13.02
N ALA A 535 4.36 -19.54 -13.30
CA ALA A 535 5.31 -20.15 -12.36
C ALA A 535 6.75 -19.61 -12.44
N GLY A 536 7.50 -19.74 -11.33
CA GLY A 536 8.92 -19.40 -11.31
C GLY A 536 9.21 -17.90 -11.46
N ALA A 537 8.25 -17.03 -11.17
CA ALA A 537 8.47 -15.59 -11.08
C ALA A 537 9.15 -15.22 -9.76
N TRP A 538 10.10 -14.28 -9.80
CA TRP A 538 10.80 -13.82 -8.59
C TRP A 538 10.07 -12.74 -7.80
N ALA A 539 9.00 -12.18 -8.38
CA ALA A 539 8.06 -11.35 -7.66
C ALA A 539 6.71 -12.07 -7.53
N GLU A 540 5.62 -11.39 -7.85
CA GLU A 540 4.28 -11.95 -7.83
C GLU A 540 4.07 -12.82 -9.07
N GLY A 541 3.37 -13.95 -8.93
CA GLY A 541 2.92 -14.72 -10.09
C GLY A 541 2.02 -13.85 -10.99
N LEU A 542 0.97 -13.29 -10.39
CA LEU A 542 0.04 -12.40 -11.07
C LEU A 542 -0.28 -11.17 -10.21
N VAL A 543 -0.26 -9.99 -10.84
CA VAL A 543 -0.56 -8.70 -10.21
C VAL A 543 -1.73 -8.04 -10.89
N ILE A 544 -2.79 -7.75 -10.13
CA ILE A 544 -3.98 -7.03 -10.60
C ILE A 544 -4.06 -5.70 -9.87
N ARG A 545 -4.04 -4.60 -10.62
CA ARG A 545 -4.07 -3.23 -10.06
C ARG A 545 -5.14 -2.38 -10.73
N GLN A 546 -5.59 -1.36 -9.99
CA GLN A 546 -6.62 -0.40 -10.42
C GLN A 546 -6.23 0.37 -11.70
N ALA A 547 -7.27 0.72 -12.48
CA ALA A 547 -7.26 1.88 -13.38
C ALA A 547 -8.33 2.92 -13.04
N ASN A 548 -9.55 2.52 -12.65
CA ASN A 548 -10.62 3.37 -12.10
C ASN A 548 -11.66 2.49 -11.37
N GLU A 549 -12.52 3.08 -10.51
CA GLU A 549 -13.61 2.35 -9.84
C GLU A 549 -14.64 1.80 -10.86
N GLY A 550 -14.46 0.55 -11.31
CA GLY A 550 -15.54 -0.28 -11.86
C GLY A 550 -15.58 -0.54 -13.39
N ALA A 551 -14.55 -0.18 -14.16
CA ALA A 551 -14.45 -0.59 -15.56
C ALA A 551 -13.46 -1.77 -15.69
N GLY A 552 -13.92 -2.91 -16.23
CA GLY A 552 -13.12 -4.13 -16.42
C GLY A 552 -13.46 -5.30 -15.49
N SER A 553 -13.05 -6.51 -15.89
CA SER A 553 -13.18 -7.74 -15.12
C SER A 553 -12.08 -8.75 -15.43
N VAL A 554 -11.57 -9.42 -14.41
CA VAL A 554 -10.54 -10.46 -14.54
C VAL A 554 -11.11 -11.80 -14.09
N LEU A 555 -11.13 -12.78 -14.98
CA LEU A 555 -11.46 -14.16 -14.68
C LEU A 555 -10.20 -15.01 -14.84
N ILE A 556 -9.79 -15.69 -13.77
CA ILE A 556 -8.71 -16.68 -13.79
C ILE A 556 -9.35 -18.02 -13.48
N LYS A 557 -9.31 -18.93 -14.44
CA LYS A 557 -10.06 -20.20 -14.38
C LYS A 557 -9.18 -21.39 -14.73
N ASP A 558 -9.26 -22.46 -13.93
CA ASP A 558 -8.58 -23.74 -14.21
C ASP A 558 -7.05 -23.58 -14.43
N CYS A 559 -6.44 -22.57 -13.81
CA CYS A 559 -5.02 -22.24 -13.96
C CYS A 559 -4.16 -22.88 -12.85
N ALA A 560 -2.89 -23.13 -13.15
CA ALA A 560 -1.87 -23.47 -12.15
C ALA A 560 -0.97 -22.25 -11.89
N ILE A 561 -0.98 -21.74 -10.66
CA ILE A 561 -0.21 -20.56 -10.26
C ILE A 561 0.65 -20.99 -9.10
N ARG A 562 1.95 -21.20 -9.36
CA ARG A 562 2.80 -21.88 -8.39
C ARG A 562 4.25 -21.47 -8.40
N HIS A 563 4.92 -21.72 -7.28
CA HIS A 563 6.37 -21.58 -7.14
C HIS A 563 6.84 -20.18 -7.55
N ASN A 564 6.12 -19.15 -7.12
CA ASN A 564 6.52 -17.77 -7.26
C ASN A 564 7.12 -17.25 -5.93
N TYR A 565 8.19 -16.45 -5.98
CA TYR A 565 9.01 -16.13 -4.80
C TYR A 565 8.26 -15.26 -3.77
N HIS A 566 7.27 -14.48 -4.21
CA HIS A 566 6.41 -13.68 -3.35
C HIS A 566 4.98 -14.29 -3.25
N ASN A 567 3.93 -13.61 -3.70
CA ASN A 567 2.57 -14.14 -3.75
C ASN A 567 2.26 -14.80 -5.09
N GLU A 568 1.36 -15.78 -5.10
CA GLU A 568 0.86 -16.33 -6.36
C GLU A 568 -0.03 -15.30 -7.08
N ILE A 569 -0.95 -14.66 -6.36
CA ILE A 569 -1.81 -13.59 -6.87
C ILE A 569 -1.84 -12.42 -5.88
N MET A 570 -1.63 -11.20 -6.38
CA MET A 570 -1.79 -9.94 -5.66
C MET A 570 -2.88 -9.08 -6.30
N ILE A 571 -3.89 -8.68 -5.54
CA ILE A 571 -5.00 -7.83 -5.98
C ILE A 571 -5.00 -6.54 -5.15
N ALA A 572 -4.59 -5.43 -5.77
CA ALA A 572 -4.51 -4.15 -5.09
C ALA A 572 -5.89 -3.45 -5.01
N GLY A 573 -6.05 -2.57 -4.03
CA GLY A 573 -7.26 -1.77 -3.84
C GLY A 573 -7.69 -1.05 -5.11
N GLY A 574 -8.99 -1.14 -5.43
CA GLY A 574 -9.57 -0.57 -6.64
C GLY A 574 -9.36 -1.38 -7.92
N ALA A 575 -8.84 -2.61 -7.83
CA ALA A 575 -8.75 -3.53 -8.96
C ALA A 575 -10.11 -3.81 -9.65
N PRO A 576 -10.12 -4.21 -10.93
CA PRO A 576 -11.32 -4.67 -11.62
C PRO A 576 -11.99 -5.86 -10.88
N ARG A 577 -13.28 -6.11 -11.19
CA ARG A 577 -14.00 -7.27 -10.63
C ARG A 577 -13.22 -8.53 -10.94
N THR A 578 -12.71 -9.20 -9.90
CA THR A 578 -11.80 -10.32 -10.04
C THR A 578 -12.43 -11.59 -9.51
N ARG A 579 -12.47 -12.63 -10.35
CA ARG A 579 -12.90 -13.98 -9.97
C ARG A 579 -11.77 -14.97 -10.25
N VAL A 580 -11.46 -15.80 -9.26
CA VAL A 580 -10.46 -16.87 -9.32
C VAL A 580 -11.17 -18.19 -9.04
N GLU A 581 -11.23 -19.07 -10.02
CA GLU A 581 -12.05 -20.28 -9.98
C GLU A 581 -11.30 -21.53 -10.45
N GLY A 582 -11.37 -22.62 -9.69
CA GLY A 582 -10.82 -23.90 -10.13
C GLY A 582 -9.29 -23.93 -10.29
N CYS A 583 -8.56 -23.04 -9.62
CA CYS A 583 -7.10 -22.93 -9.75
C CYS A 583 -6.32 -23.75 -8.70
N TRP A 584 -5.13 -24.21 -9.08
CA TRP A 584 -4.10 -24.73 -8.17
C TRP A 584 -3.17 -23.60 -7.77
N ILE A 585 -3.18 -23.21 -6.48
CA ILE A 585 -2.44 -22.06 -5.97
C ILE A 585 -1.45 -22.55 -4.90
N SER A 586 -0.18 -22.65 -5.24
CA SER A 586 0.76 -23.40 -4.40
C SER A 586 2.21 -22.97 -4.45
N GLY A 587 2.93 -23.13 -3.35
CA GLY A 587 4.38 -22.95 -3.36
C GLY A 587 4.83 -21.49 -3.36
N ALA A 588 3.94 -20.56 -2.99
CA ALA A 588 4.32 -19.16 -2.83
C ALA A 588 5.37 -19.02 -1.74
N GLY A 589 6.38 -18.19 -1.98
CA GLY A 589 7.33 -17.79 -0.95
C GLY A 589 6.75 -16.84 0.10
N TRP A 590 5.52 -16.33 -0.13
CA TRP A 590 4.70 -15.56 0.81
C TRP A 590 3.26 -16.09 0.85
N HIS A 591 2.25 -15.40 0.32
CA HIS A 591 0.84 -15.83 0.37
C HIS A 591 0.40 -16.45 -0.95
N GLY A 592 -0.59 -17.34 -0.92
CA GLY A 592 -1.25 -17.79 -2.15
C GLY A 592 -1.92 -16.60 -2.84
N VAL A 593 -3.03 -16.12 -2.30
CA VAL A 593 -3.72 -14.92 -2.78
C VAL A 593 -3.64 -13.83 -1.72
N ARG A 594 -3.21 -12.64 -2.12
CA ARG A 594 -3.29 -11.43 -1.30
C ARG A 594 -4.23 -10.42 -1.95
N TYR A 595 -5.12 -9.82 -1.16
CA TYR A 595 -5.87 -8.66 -1.59
C TYR A 595 -5.97 -7.61 -0.49
N ASP A 596 -5.81 -6.35 -0.92
CA ASP A 596 -5.83 -5.18 -0.04
C ASP A 596 -6.98 -4.27 -0.47
N GLY A 597 -8.00 -4.10 0.38
CA GLY A 597 -9.13 -3.19 0.11
C GLY A 597 -9.95 -3.54 -1.14
N SER A 598 -10.02 -4.83 -1.50
CA SER A 598 -10.73 -5.35 -2.68
C SER A 598 -11.74 -6.43 -2.30
N ALA A 599 -12.70 -6.73 -3.19
CA ALA A 599 -13.71 -7.77 -2.96
C ALA A 599 -13.65 -8.93 -3.97
N PRO A 600 -12.64 -9.83 -3.83
CA PRO A 600 -12.55 -11.16 -4.41
C PRO A 600 -13.83 -11.94 -4.70
N GLU A 601 -13.94 -12.67 -5.80
CA GLU A 601 -14.63 -13.97 -5.77
C GLU A 601 -13.59 -15.09 -5.92
N ILE A 602 -13.38 -15.88 -4.87
CA ILE A 602 -12.38 -16.96 -4.83
C ILE A 602 -13.12 -18.27 -4.58
N VAL A 603 -13.33 -19.06 -5.63
CA VAL A 603 -14.28 -20.18 -5.65
C VAL A 603 -13.64 -21.49 -6.10
N GLY A 604 -13.79 -22.56 -5.33
CA GLY A 604 -13.44 -23.92 -5.80
C GLY A 604 -11.95 -24.16 -6.09
N ASN A 605 -11.04 -23.37 -5.49
CA ASN A 605 -9.60 -23.48 -5.71
C ASN A 605 -8.95 -24.45 -4.71
N ARG A 606 -7.72 -24.90 -5.03
CA ARG A 606 -6.89 -25.71 -4.13
C ARG A 606 -5.63 -24.94 -3.74
N PHE A 607 -5.47 -24.71 -2.43
CA PHE A 607 -4.32 -24.03 -1.83
C PHE A 607 -3.44 -25.01 -1.05
N PHE A 608 -2.14 -25.04 -1.32
CA PHE A 608 -1.20 -25.90 -0.59
C PHE A 608 0.24 -25.42 -0.70
N GLY A 609 1.08 -25.75 0.29
CA GLY A 609 2.52 -25.48 0.20
C GLY A 609 2.93 -24.00 0.14
N ASN A 610 2.03 -23.07 0.48
CA ASN A 610 2.33 -21.62 0.53
C ASN A 610 3.03 -21.27 1.85
N GLU A 611 4.05 -20.41 1.83
CA GLU A 611 4.87 -20.10 3.00
C GLU A 611 4.08 -19.50 4.16
N ARG A 612 3.18 -18.56 3.86
CA ARG A 612 2.44 -17.78 4.86
C ARG A 612 0.97 -18.21 4.93
N SER A 613 0.09 -17.57 4.19
CA SER A 613 -1.35 -17.80 4.22
C SER A 613 -1.81 -18.24 2.84
N GLY A 614 -2.84 -19.09 2.77
CA GLY A 614 -3.48 -19.41 1.50
C GLY A 614 -4.12 -18.15 0.97
N ILE A 615 -4.82 -17.42 1.83
CA ILE A 615 -5.36 -16.09 1.56
C ILE A 615 -4.93 -15.10 2.65
N TYR A 616 -4.42 -13.94 2.23
CA TYR A 616 -4.21 -12.77 3.09
C TYR A 616 -5.14 -11.64 2.64
N ALA A 617 -6.14 -11.37 3.46
CA ALA A 617 -7.17 -10.36 3.20
C ALA A 617 -6.96 -9.18 4.15
N SER A 618 -6.70 -7.99 3.61
CA SER A 618 -6.30 -6.84 4.42
C SER A 618 -7.07 -5.56 4.06
N GLY A 619 -7.39 -4.79 5.10
CA GLY A 619 -8.16 -3.55 4.98
C GLY A 619 -9.66 -3.81 4.82
N LYS A 620 -10.38 -2.78 4.38
CA LYS A 620 -11.83 -2.86 4.21
C LYS A 620 -12.19 -3.68 2.98
N THR A 621 -12.68 -4.89 3.20
CA THR A 621 -12.86 -5.94 2.18
C THR A 621 -14.23 -6.59 2.35
N ALA A 622 -14.79 -7.13 1.26
CA ALA A 622 -16.08 -7.82 1.23
C ALA A 622 -16.06 -8.96 0.19
N ALA A 623 -14.97 -9.70 0.16
CA ALA A 623 -14.75 -10.82 -0.75
C ALA A 623 -15.63 -12.01 -0.39
N ARG A 624 -15.87 -12.88 -1.37
CA ARG A 624 -16.51 -14.19 -1.20
C ARG A 624 -15.46 -15.28 -1.42
N VAL A 625 -15.17 -16.05 -0.38
CA VAL A 625 -14.27 -17.21 -0.39
C VAL A 625 -15.11 -18.46 -0.18
N GLU A 626 -15.34 -19.23 -1.24
CA GLU A 626 -16.32 -20.32 -1.24
C GLU A 626 -15.83 -21.63 -1.84
N GLY A 627 -16.11 -22.76 -1.19
CA GLY A 627 -15.88 -24.08 -1.78
C GLY A 627 -14.42 -24.44 -2.03
N ASN A 628 -13.46 -23.71 -1.44
CA ASN A 628 -12.04 -23.95 -1.65
C ASN A 628 -11.51 -25.05 -0.71
N LEU A 629 -10.44 -25.71 -1.13
CA LEU A 629 -9.66 -26.64 -0.31
C LEU A 629 -8.33 -25.98 0.10
N PHE A 630 -8.06 -25.93 1.40
CA PHE A 630 -6.80 -25.43 1.96
C PHE A 630 -6.08 -26.55 2.72
N LEU A 631 -4.81 -26.79 2.36
CA LEU A 631 -3.95 -27.81 2.97
C LEU A 631 -2.73 -27.16 3.59
N ASP A 632 -2.55 -27.35 4.90
CA ASP A 632 -1.48 -26.77 5.71
C ASP A 632 -1.34 -25.25 5.52
N THR A 633 -2.47 -24.60 5.25
CA THR A 633 -2.58 -23.17 4.98
C THR A 633 -4.02 -22.73 5.23
N GLY A 634 -4.26 -21.44 5.44
CA GLY A 634 -5.57 -20.91 5.82
C GLY A 634 -5.85 -19.52 5.29
N VAL A 635 -6.91 -18.90 5.83
CA VAL A 635 -7.29 -17.51 5.54
C VAL A 635 -6.93 -16.62 6.71
N SER A 636 -6.27 -15.50 6.43
CA SER A 636 -5.94 -14.48 7.43
C SER A 636 -6.65 -13.17 7.09
N CYS A 637 -7.58 -12.76 7.95
CA CYS A 637 -8.39 -11.55 7.85
C CYS A 637 -7.78 -10.44 8.73
N TRP A 638 -7.42 -9.30 8.14
CA TRP A 638 -6.71 -8.22 8.82
C TRP A 638 -7.43 -6.87 8.75
N PHE A 639 -7.31 -6.13 9.86
CA PHE A 639 -7.78 -4.76 10.04
C PHE A 639 -9.30 -4.60 10.05
N GLU A 640 -9.95 -4.38 8.91
CA GLU A 640 -11.40 -4.06 8.80
C GLU A 640 -12.08 -4.99 7.79
N ASN A 641 -11.67 -6.26 7.79
CA ASN A 641 -12.16 -7.27 6.86
C ASN A 641 -13.60 -7.70 7.17
N GLU A 642 -14.46 -7.80 6.15
CA GLU A 642 -15.87 -8.24 6.27
C GLU A 642 -16.19 -9.38 5.28
N ASP A 643 -15.19 -10.20 4.95
CA ASP A 643 -15.34 -11.25 3.94
C ASP A 643 -16.30 -12.35 4.37
N THR A 644 -16.90 -13.01 3.39
CA THR A 644 -17.68 -14.23 3.59
C THR A 644 -16.84 -15.45 3.24
N ILE A 645 -16.47 -16.22 4.26
CA ILE A 645 -15.71 -17.47 4.18
C ILE A 645 -16.67 -18.63 4.43
N VAL A 646 -17.17 -19.23 3.35
CA VAL A 646 -18.29 -20.18 3.40
C VAL A 646 -18.04 -21.47 2.66
N GLY A 647 -18.38 -22.62 3.26
CA GLY A 647 -18.33 -23.89 2.52
C GLY A 647 -16.92 -24.33 2.11
N ASN A 648 -15.86 -23.86 2.78
CA ASN A 648 -14.49 -24.25 2.46
C ASN A 648 -14.05 -25.44 3.33
N THR A 649 -13.09 -26.23 2.85
CA THR A 649 -12.44 -27.31 3.60
C THR A 649 -11.01 -26.90 3.95
N PHE A 650 -10.69 -26.86 5.24
CA PHE A 650 -9.36 -26.57 5.77
C PHE A 650 -8.82 -27.81 6.46
N VAL A 651 -7.65 -28.28 6.05
CA VAL A 651 -6.97 -29.42 6.66
C VAL A 651 -5.57 -28.97 7.05
N GLY A 652 -5.31 -28.98 8.36
CA GLY A 652 -4.02 -28.63 8.94
C GLY A 652 -3.16 -29.84 9.25
N ASN A 653 -1.91 -29.57 9.59
CA ASN A 653 -0.98 -30.54 10.14
C ASN A 653 -0.89 -30.31 11.66
N PRO A 654 -1.33 -31.26 12.49
CA PRO A 654 -1.44 -31.08 13.94
C PRO A 654 -0.07 -30.94 14.63
N ASN A 655 1.02 -31.33 13.96
CA ASN A 655 2.39 -31.14 14.45
C ASN A 655 2.97 -29.75 14.15
N GLY A 656 2.18 -28.84 13.57
CA GLY A 656 2.54 -27.44 13.38
C GLY A 656 3.82 -27.26 12.58
N GLY A 657 3.72 -27.10 11.25
CA GLY A 657 4.79 -26.44 10.51
C GLY A 657 5.02 -25.09 11.17
N MET A 658 6.26 -24.85 11.63
CA MET A 658 6.57 -23.88 12.69
C MET A 658 6.17 -22.42 12.45
N TYR A 659 5.63 -22.09 11.28
CA TYR A 659 5.19 -20.75 10.87
C TYR A 659 4.06 -20.74 9.82
N ALA A 660 3.04 -21.58 9.94
CA ALA A 660 1.78 -21.21 9.30
C ALA A 660 1.35 -19.87 9.91
N SER A 661 1.45 -18.77 9.15
CA SER A 661 0.96 -17.44 9.61
C SER A 661 -0.53 -17.48 9.99
N SER A 662 -1.22 -18.51 9.52
CA SER A 662 -2.45 -18.99 10.10
C SER A 662 -2.10 -20.18 11.02
N GLU A 663 -1.80 -19.93 12.30
CA GLU A 663 -1.81 -20.98 13.35
C GLU A 663 -3.21 -21.64 13.50
N ALA A 664 -4.15 -21.17 12.67
CA ALA A 664 -5.50 -21.62 12.54
C ALA A 664 -5.94 -21.79 11.09
N ALA A 665 -7.06 -22.47 10.87
CA ALA A 665 -7.72 -22.48 9.56
C ALA A 665 -8.14 -21.06 9.14
N VAL A 666 -8.65 -20.28 10.10
CA VAL A 666 -9.02 -18.87 9.91
C VAL A 666 -8.44 -18.01 11.03
N ALA A 667 -7.69 -16.97 10.68
CA ALA A 667 -7.19 -15.98 11.62
C ALA A 667 -7.95 -14.65 11.45
N ILE A 668 -8.50 -14.11 12.53
CA ILE A 668 -9.27 -12.86 12.58
C ILE A 668 -8.47 -11.84 13.39
N ILE A 669 -7.86 -10.87 12.71
CA ILE A 669 -6.90 -9.94 13.30
C ILE A 669 -7.40 -8.50 13.23
N GLY A 670 -7.28 -7.77 14.34
CA GLY A 670 -7.74 -6.38 14.46
C GLY A 670 -9.27 -6.27 14.53
N GLN A 671 -9.83 -5.25 13.91
CA GLN A 671 -11.28 -4.99 13.83
C GLN A 671 -12.02 -5.84 12.77
N SER A 672 -11.38 -6.90 12.27
CA SER A 672 -11.95 -7.78 11.26
C SER A 672 -13.18 -8.52 11.80
N LYS A 673 -14.23 -8.59 10.98
CA LYS A 673 -15.51 -9.25 11.26
C LYS A 673 -15.96 -10.12 10.08
N PRO A 674 -15.15 -11.11 9.66
CA PRO A 674 -15.57 -12.02 8.60
C PRO A 674 -16.75 -12.89 9.05
N ARG A 675 -17.53 -13.36 8.07
CA ARG A 675 -18.54 -14.42 8.25
C ARG A 675 -17.90 -15.76 7.94
N VAL A 676 -17.66 -16.56 8.97
CA VAL A 676 -17.05 -17.90 8.87
C VAL A 676 -18.13 -18.94 9.04
N GLU A 677 -18.70 -19.38 7.91
CA GLU A 677 -19.94 -20.15 7.91
C GLU A 677 -19.80 -21.50 7.19
N ARG A 678 -20.30 -22.58 7.78
CA ARG A 678 -20.39 -23.90 7.11
C ARG A 678 -19.05 -24.36 6.49
N ASN A 679 -17.93 -24.14 7.16
CA ASN A 679 -16.64 -24.67 6.72
C ASN A 679 -16.36 -26.01 7.41
N VAL A 680 -15.50 -26.84 6.81
CA VAL A 680 -14.85 -27.97 7.48
C VAL A 680 -13.47 -27.52 7.93
N MET A 681 -13.13 -27.68 9.21
CA MET A 681 -11.82 -27.35 9.77
C MET A 681 -11.28 -28.56 10.54
N ALA A 682 -10.24 -29.18 9.99
CA ALA A 682 -9.71 -30.45 10.47
C ALA A 682 -8.23 -30.34 10.83
N SER A 683 -7.82 -30.96 11.94
CA SER A 683 -6.42 -31.20 12.30
C SER A 683 -5.55 -29.95 12.50
N TRP A 684 -6.13 -28.84 12.96
CA TRP A 684 -5.40 -27.62 13.28
C TRP A 684 -5.06 -27.50 14.76
N SER A 685 -3.98 -26.78 15.10
CA SER A 685 -3.73 -26.39 16.50
C SER A 685 -4.87 -25.54 17.05
N ASN A 686 -5.33 -24.56 16.28
CA ASN A 686 -6.55 -23.78 16.53
C ASN A 686 -7.45 -23.86 15.30
N ALA A 687 -8.76 -24.09 15.41
CA ALA A 687 -9.63 -23.99 14.22
C ALA A 687 -9.78 -22.51 13.80
N VAL A 688 -10.01 -21.63 14.76
CA VAL A 688 -10.06 -20.17 14.58
C VAL A 688 -9.19 -19.47 15.62
N THR A 689 -8.43 -18.46 15.19
CA THR A 689 -7.69 -17.57 16.10
C THR A 689 -8.17 -16.15 15.93
N VAL A 690 -8.36 -15.44 17.05
CA VAL A 690 -8.68 -14.03 17.10
C VAL A 690 -7.57 -13.28 17.83
N GLY A 691 -7.04 -12.21 17.23
CA GLY A 691 -5.91 -11.48 17.78
C GLY A 691 -5.87 -10.00 17.42
N ARG A 692 -5.02 -9.26 18.12
CA ARG A 692 -4.73 -7.85 17.80
C ARG A 692 -3.66 -7.75 16.71
N SER A 693 -3.68 -6.66 15.95
CA SER A 693 -2.52 -6.28 15.12
C SER A 693 -1.48 -5.52 15.97
N SER A 694 -0.24 -5.46 15.50
CA SER A 694 0.80 -4.60 16.05
C SER A 694 0.47 -3.12 15.81
N GLY A 695 0.84 -2.27 16.78
CA GLY A 695 0.60 -0.82 16.75
C GLY A 695 -0.61 -0.36 17.57
N ASP A 696 -0.67 0.94 17.82
CA ASP A 696 -1.73 1.60 18.60
C ASP A 696 -2.79 2.19 17.67
N GLY A 697 -4.07 2.05 18.04
CA GLY A 697 -5.21 2.59 17.30
C GLY A 697 -6.38 1.63 17.15
N PRO A 698 -7.58 2.15 16.85
CA PRO A 698 -8.82 1.36 16.87
C PRO A 698 -8.81 0.19 15.89
N LYS A 699 -8.26 0.34 14.68
CA LYS A 699 -8.18 -0.73 13.67
C LYS A 699 -7.33 -1.95 14.08
N ASN A 700 -6.42 -1.76 15.04
CA ASN A 700 -5.52 -2.81 15.53
C ASN A 700 -6.12 -3.56 16.73
N ALA A 701 -7.14 -2.99 17.39
CA ALA A 701 -7.83 -3.61 18.50
C ALA A 701 -8.72 -4.74 18.01
N VAL A 702 -8.86 -5.79 18.83
CA VAL A 702 -9.70 -6.94 18.56
C VAL A 702 -11.18 -6.52 18.46
N ALA A 703 -11.88 -6.94 17.41
CA ALA A 703 -13.34 -6.78 17.30
C ALA A 703 -14.07 -7.50 18.46
N THR A 704 -15.20 -6.98 18.91
CA THR A 704 -15.94 -7.57 20.04
C THR A 704 -16.96 -8.64 19.65
N GLU A 705 -17.23 -8.80 18.35
CA GLU A 705 -18.22 -9.73 17.82
C GLU A 705 -17.70 -10.38 16.52
N TRP A 706 -17.91 -11.69 16.38
CA TRP A 706 -17.52 -12.47 15.21
C TRP A 706 -18.63 -13.47 14.85
N ALA A 707 -18.77 -13.77 13.56
CA ALA A 707 -19.75 -14.73 13.06
C ALA A 707 -19.07 -16.06 12.69
N ILE A 708 -19.05 -17.01 13.61
CA ILE A 708 -18.47 -18.36 13.41
C ILE A 708 -19.61 -19.39 13.59
N VAL A 709 -20.27 -19.77 12.49
CA VAL A 709 -21.57 -20.45 12.53
C VAL A 709 -21.63 -21.68 11.63
N GLY A 710 -22.18 -22.78 12.14
CA GLY A 710 -22.50 -23.97 11.34
C GLY A 710 -21.30 -24.75 10.79
N ASN A 711 -20.09 -24.53 11.32
CA ASN A 711 -18.87 -25.19 10.88
C ASN A 711 -18.80 -26.64 11.42
N VAL A 712 -18.11 -27.51 10.68
CA VAL A 712 -17.71 -28.85 11.11
C VAL A 712 -16.26 -28.79 11.53
N LEU A 713 -16.02 -29.09 12.81
CA LEU A 713 -14.72 -29.04 13.47
C LEU A 713 -14.31 -30.50 13.72
N TRP A 714 -13.06 -30.85 13.47
CA TRP A 714 -12.62 -32.24 13.67
C TRP A 714 -11.14 -32.33 14.03
N LYS A 715 -10.80 -33.02 15.11
CA LYS A 715 -9.40 -33.26 15.53
C LYS A 715 -8.55 -31.98 15.65
N ASN A 716 -9.16 -30.86 16.01
CA ASN A 716 -8.40 -29.63 16.30
C ASN A 716 -7.91 -29.66 17.75
N GLY A 717 -6.74 -29.07 18.02
CA GLY A 717 -6.23 -28.92 19.38
C GLY A 717 -7.12 -28.00 20.22
N GLN A 718 -7.50 -26.86 19.64
CA GLN A 718 -8.49 -25.93 20.18
C GLN A 718 -9.44 -25.48 19.07
N VAL A 719 -10.68 -25.21 19.42
CA VAL A 719 -11.66 -24.68 18.46
C VAL A 719 -11.44 -23.19 18.25
N LEU A 720 -11.36 -22.41 19.33
CA LEU A 720 -11.18 -20.97 19.28
C LEU A 720 -10.07 -20.54 20.24
N SER A 721 -9.16 -19.71 19.75
CA SER A 721 -8.16 -19.01 20.56
C SER A 721 -8.36 -17.51 20.44
N VAL A 722 -8.56 -16.81 21.56
CA VAL A 722 -8.70 -15.35 21.61
C VAL A 722 -7.52 -14.77 22.36
N MET A 723 -6.74 -13.90 21.71
CA MET A 723 -5.55 -13.28 22.29
C MET A 723 -4.57 -14.30 22.87
N GLY A 724 -4.43 -15.46 22.20
CA GLY A 724 -3.55 -16.56 22.60
C GLY A 724 -4.09 -17.41 23.76
N LYS A 725 -5.36 -17.24 24.16
CA LYS A 725 -6.00 -18.04 25.21
C LYS A 725 -7.15 -18.88 24.62
N PRO A 726 -7.34 -20.12 25.10
CA PRO A 726 -8.50 -20.91 24.70
C PRO A 726 -9.80 -20.17 25.04
N ALA A 727 -10.78 -20.24 24.14
CA ALA A 727 -12.13 -19.73 24.33
C ALA A 727 -13.17 -20.72 23.77
N GLU A 728 -14.40 -20.66 24.30
CA GLU A 728 -15.51 -21.49 23.82
C GLU A 728 -16.34 -20.73 22.77
N LEU A 729 -16.93 -21.48 21.83
CA LEU A 729 -17.92 -20.95 20.90
C LEU A 729 -19.32 -21.08 21.52
N GLU A 730 -20.17 -20.08 21.26
CA GLU A 730 -21.57 -20.08 21.66
C GLU A 730 -22.30 -21.35 21.16
N PRO A 731 -22.92 -22.17 22.04
CA PRO A 731 -23.58 -23.41 21.65
C PRO A 731 -24.70 -23.24 20.61
N ALA A 732 -25.36 -22.07 20.58
CA ALA A 732 -26.43 -21.75 19.63
C ALA A 732 -25.94 -21.53 18.18
N ALA A 733 -24.62 -21.47 17.94
CA ALA A 733 -24.05 -21.19 16.63
C ALA A 733 -24.05 -22.40 15.67
N GLY A 734 -24.54 -23.58 16.08
CA GLY A 734 -24.74 -24.75 15.20
C GLY A 734 -23.46 -25.42 14.69
N ASN A 735 -22.29 -25.02 15.20
CA ASN A 735 -21.01 -25.69 14.97
C ASN A 735 -21.05 -27.10 15.57
N VAL A 736 -20.41 -28.07 14.93
CA VAL A 736 -20.35 -29.46 15.42
C VAL A 736 -18.93 -30.00 15.38
N ASP A 737 -18.58 -30.75 16.42
CA ASP A 737 -17.39 -31.61 16.41
C ASP A 737 -17.79 -32.98 15.84
N ALA A 738 -17.39 -33.27 14.60
CA ALA A 738 -17.79 -34.48 13.90
C ALA A 738 -16.81 -34.83 12.78
N ASP A 739 -16.70 -36.13 12.47
CA ASP A 739 -15.95 -36.59 11.31
C ASP A 739 -16.55 -35.99 10.02
N PRO A 740 -15.75 -35.26 9.21
CA PRO A 740 -16.25 -34.67 7.97
C PRO A 740 -16.59 -35.71 6.89
N GLY A 741 -16.08 -36.95 6.99
CA GLY A 741 -16.30 -38.02 6.02
C GLY A 741 -15.61 -37.77 4.68
N PHE A 742 -14.29 -37.52 4.74
CA PHE A 742 -13.44 -37.44 3.55
C PHE A 742 -13.41 -38.79 2.80
N VAL A 743 -13.36 -38.77 1.47
CA VAL A 743 -13.35 -39.99 0.64
C VAL A 743 -12.05 -40.77 0.79
N ASP A 744 -10.89 -40.14 0.59
CA ASP A 744 -9.58 -40.77 0.80
C ASP A 744 -8.52 -39.70 1.15
N ALA A 745 -8.56 -39.25 2.40
CA ALA A 745 -7.60 -38.26 2.91
C ALA A 745 -6.14 -38.75 2.84
N ALA A 746 -5.90 -40.07 2.89
CA ALA A 746 -4.55 -40.65 2.82
C ALA A 746 -3.92 -40.46 1.44
N GLN A 747 -4.73 -40.47 0.38
CA GLN A 747 -4.30 -40.15 -0.99
C GLN A 747 -4.44 -38.67 -1.35
N GLY A 748 -4.82 -37.82 -0.40
CA GLY A 748 -5.01 -36.37 -0.61
C GLY A 748 -6.33 -36.00 -1.29
N ASP A 749 -7.29 -36.92 -1.33
CA ASP A 749 -8.68 -36.68 -1.73
C ASP A 749 -9.54 -36.30 -0.52
N TYR A 750 -9.72 -34.99 -0.37
CA TYR A 750 -10.52 -34.38 0.69
C TYR A 750 -11.94 -34.04 0.24
N SER A 751 -12.43 -34.66 -0.84
CA SER A 751 -13.85 -34.58 -1.20
C SER A 751 -14.72 -35.20 -0.12
N LEU A 752 -15.96 -34.73 -0.01
CA LEU A 752 -16.92 -35.18 1.00
C LEU A 752 -17.82 -36.29 0.44
N ALA A 753 -17.84 -37.44 1.11
CA ALA A 753 -18.69 -38.56 0.75
C ALA A 753 -20.18 -38.16 0.72
N ALA A 754 -20.97 -38.76 -0.18
CA ALA A 754 -22.37 -38.39 -0.39
C ALA A 754 -23.24 -38.43 0.89
N GLY A 755 -22.95 -39.37 1.80
CA GLY A 755 -23.63 -39.53 3.08
C GLY A 755 -22.95 -38.87 4.29
N SER A 756 -21.92 -38.03 4.09
CA SER A 756 -21.17 -37.48 5.22
C SER A 756 -21.96 -36.40 5.97
N ALA A 757 -21.68 -36.28 7.28
CA ALA A 757 -22.31 -35.27 8.14
C ALA A 757 -22.02 -33.83 7.68
N ALA A 758 -20.81 -33.58 7.17
CA ALA A 758 -20.44 -32.30 6.59
C ALA A 758 -21.28 -31.96 5.35
N ARG A 759 -21.44 -32.92 4.43
CA ARG A 759 -22.24 -32.72 3.22
C ARG A 759 -23.72 -32.51 3.52
N ALA A 760 -24.29 -33.25 4.49
CA ALA A 760 -25.67 -33.06 4.93
C ALA A 760 -25.94 -31.66 5.51
N LYS A 761 -24.93 -31.05 6.15
CA LYS A 761 -24.98 -29.66 6.65
C LYS A 761 -24.68 -28.60 5.58
N GLY A 762 -24.33 -29.02 4.36
CA GLY A 762 -23.82 -28.13 3.32
C GLY A 762 -22.55 -27.41 3.77
N ALA A 763 -21.70 -28.10 4.53
CA ALA A 763 -20.44 -27.60 5.03
C ALA A 763 -19.25 -28.25 4.32
N GLY A 764 -18.20 -27.45 4.09
CA GLY A 764 -17.01 -27.88 3.35
C GLY A 764 -17.17 -27.90 1.84
N ALA A 765 -16.05 -28.06 1.15
CA ALA A 765 -15.97 -28.08 -0.31
C ALA A 765 -16.63 -29.35 -0.86
N VAL A 766 -17.66 -29.19 -1.69
CA VAL A 766 -18.43 -30.31 -2.27
C VAL A 766 -17.64 -31.03 -3.36
N ALA A 767 -16.89 -30.27 -4.16
CA ALA A 767 -15.98 -30.78 -5.18
C ALA A 767 -14.60 -30.15 -4.94
N VAL A 768 -13.56 -30.96 -4.96
CA VAL A 768 -12.17 -30.49 -4.80
C VAL A 768 -11.37 -30.83 -6.05
N LEU A 769 -10.46 -29.94 -6.43
CA LEU A 769 -9.54 -30.21 -7.52
C LEU A 769 -8.62 -31.39 -7.17
N PRO A 770 -8.22 -32.21 -8.17
CA PRO A 770 -7.29 -33.30 -7.94
C PRO A 770 -5.94 -32.79 -7.37
N PRO A 771 -5.18 -33.64 -6.65
CA PRO A 771 -3.95 -33.21 -5.99
C PRO A 771 -2.88 -32.66 -6.93
N LYS A 772 -2.81 -33.18 -8.16
CA LYS A 772 -1.85 -32.74 -9.17
C LYS A 772 -2.51 -31.76 -10.14
N SER A 773 -1.84 -30.65 -10.42
CA SER A 773 -2.24 -29.78 -11.53
C SER A 773 -2.02 -30.47 -12.88
N PRO A 774 -2.75 -30.09 -13.94
CA PRO A 774 -2.54 -30.63 -15.28
C PRO A 774 -1.15 -30.32 -15.87
N TRP A 775 -0.46 -29.30 -15.33
CA TRP A 775 0.87 -28.90 -15.77
C TRP A 775 1.99 -29.66 -15.05
N ALA A 776 2.87 -30.31 -15.82
CA ALA A 776 4.13 -30.86 -15.31
C ALA A 776 5.08 -29.74 -14.84
N MET A 777 5.99 -30.06 -13.91
CA MET A 777 7.01 -29.13 -13.41
C MET A 777 7.91 -28.66 -14.56
N GLN A 778 8.05 -27.35 -14.72
CA GLN A 778 8.94 -26.75 -15.72
C GLN A 778 10.37 -26.57 -15.17
N ASP A 779 11.35 -26.35 -16.04
CA ASP A 779 12.73 -26.10 -15.58
C ASP A 779 12.86 -24.72 -14.93
N GLU A 780 12.11 -23.74 -15.43
CA GLU A 780 12.15 -22.35 -15.00
C GLU A 780 11.58 -22.13 -13.58
N GLU A 781 10.77 -23.07 -13.07
CA GLU A 781 10.24 -23.02 -11.71
C GLU A 781 11.20 -23.63 -10.66
N LYS A 782 12.18 -24.45 -11.06
CA LYS A 782 13.10 -25.13 -10.13
C LYS A 782 13.89 -24.21 -9.20
N PRO A 783 14.42 -23.04 -9.64
CA PRO A 783 15.16 -22.15 -8.76
C PRO A 783 14.33 -21.67 -7.55
N VAL A 784 13.04 -21.41 -7.75
CA VAL A 784 12.12 -20.99 -6.68
C VAL A 784 11.57 -22.20 -5.92
N ALA A 785 11.28 -23.30 -6.60
CA ALA A 785 10.67 -24.48 -6.00
C ALA A 785 11.61 -25.27 -5.07
N THR A 786 12.90 -25.40 -5.43
CA THR A 786 13.86 -26.28 -4.72
C THR A 786 15.17 -25.61 -4.34
N GLY A 787 15.36 -24.32 -4.66
CA GLY A 787 16.57 -23.57 -4.32
C GLY A 787 16.72 -23.23 -2.82
N PRO A 788 17.83 -22.59 -2.42
CA PRO A 788 18.08 -22.17 -1.03
C PRO A 788 17.06 -21.14 -0.52
N ASP A 789 16.40 -20.43 -1.44
CA ASP A 789 15.33 -19.49 -1.14
C ASP A 789 13.92 -20.08 -1.32
N SER A 790 13.80 -21.39 -1.53
CA SER A 790 12.51 -22.06 -1.62
C SER A 790 11.75 -22.02 -0.31
N THR A 791 10.43 -22.16 -0.39
CA THR A 791 9.53 -22.28 0.77
C THR A 791 10.02 -23.36 1.74
N SER A 792 10.45 -24.52 1.25
CA SER A 792 10.95 -25.60 2.12
C SER A 792 12.25 -25.23 2.85
N ALA A 793 13.18 -24.55 2.16
CA ALA A 793 14.43 -24.08 2.76
C ALA A 793 14.19 -22.95 3.79
N ARG A 794 13.29 -22.00 3.50
CA ARG A 794 12.88 -20.95 4.45
C ARG A 794 12.25 -21.54 5.70
N ARG A 795 11.32 -22.49 5.55
CA ARG A 795 10.72 -23.22 6.67
C ARG A 795 11.75 -23.92 7.53
N LYS A 796 12.75 -24.57 6.93
CA LYS A 796 13.83 -25.24 7.68
C LYS A 796 14.66 -24.23 8.48
N ARG A 797 15.02 -23.09 7.89
CA ARG A 797 15.80 -22.02 8.55
C ARG A 797 15.02 -21.43 9.73
N GLN A 798 13.79 -21.02 9.47
CA GLN A 798 12.89 -20.49 10.49
C GLN A 798 12.61 -21.53 11.59
N ALA A 799 12.42 -22.82 11.24
CA ALA A 799 12.27 -23.95 12.18
C ALA A 799 13.38 -23.99 13.25
N LEU A 800 14.61 -23.73 12.84
CA LEU A 800 15.75 -23.70 13.73
C LEU A 800 15.74 -22.45 14.61
N GLU A 801 15.39 -21.29 14.04
CA GLU A 801 15.34 -20.00 14.75
C GLU A 801 14.34 -19.98 15.91
N ALA A 802 13.07 -20.41 15.74
CA ALA A 802 12.13 -20.35 16.88
C ALA A 802 12.39 -21.42 17.93
N ARG A 803 12.96 -22.58 17.58
CA ARG A 803 13.45 -23.53 18.58
C ARG A 803 14.52 -22.88 19.45
N SER A 804 15.43 -22.13 18.83
CA SER A 804 16.44 -21.33 19.54
C SER A 804 15.80 -20.26 20.44
N MET A 805 14.89 -19.43 19.91
CA MET A 805 14.19 -18.41 20.71
C MET A 805 13.34 -18.98 21.85
N GLY A 806 12.71 -20.14 21.64
CA GLY A 806 11.93 -20.84 22.66
C GLY A 806 12.80 -21.28 23.85
N ARG A 807 13.96 -21.87 23.57
CA ARG A 807 14.97 -22.21 24.59
C ARG A 807 15.43 -20.97 25.36
N GLN A 808 15.77 -19.89 24.65
CA GLN A 808 16.20 -18.64 25.28
C GLN A 808 15.13 -18.03 26.21
N ARG A 809 13.84 -18.06 25.82
CA ARG A 809 12.75 -17.59 26.69
C ARG A 809 12.60 -18.45 27.95
N ALA A 810 12.72 -19.77 27.82
CA ALA A 810 12.66 -20.69 28.96
C ALA A 810 13.83 -20.44 29.93
N ALA A 811 15.04 -20.25 29.41
CA ALA A 811 16.23 -19.92 30.19
C ALA A 811 16.04 -18.60 30.97
N VAL A 812 15.54 -17.54 30.33
CA VAL A 812 15.25 -16.26 30.99
C VAL A 812 14.19 -16.39 32.08
N ALA A 813 13.14 -17.19 31.85
CA ALA A 813 12.12 -17.43 32.85
C ALA A 813 12.66 -18.20 34.07
N ALA A 814 13.47 -19.24 33.82
CA ALA A 814 14.12 -20.03 34.87
C ALA A 814 15.12 -19.19 35.69
N SER A 815 15.78 -18.22 35.06
CA SER A 815 16.79 -17.37 35.70
C SER A 815 16.21 -16.25 36.56
N GLN A 816 14.92 -15.93 36.42
CA GLN A 816 14.34 -14.70 36.95
C GLN A 816 14.40 -14.61 38.48
N GLY A 817 14.13 -15.73 39.18
CA GLY A 817 14.19 -15.75 40.65
C GLY A 817 15.58 -15.45 41.20
N TRP A 818 16.64 -15.91 40.53
CA TRP A 818 18.02 -15.61 40.93
C TRP A 818 18.38 -14.15 40.67
N VAL A 819 17.93 -13.57 39.57
CA VAL A 819 18.16 -12.16 39.23
C VAL A 819 17.47 -11.26 40.25
N ASP A 820 16.19 -11.55 40.56
CA ASP A 820 15.41 -10.77 41.53
C ASP A 820 16.05 -10.81 42.92
N GLY A 821 16.56 -11.97 43.33
CA GLY A 821 17.29 -12.14 44.58
C GLY A 821 18.64 -11.41 44.61
N ALA A 822 19.42 -11.48 43.53
CA ALA A 822 20.70 -10.79 43.41
C ALA A 822 20.57 -9.25 43.44
N LEU A 823 19.46 -8.71 42.93
CA LEU A 823 19.18 -7.28 42.92
C LEU A 823 18.60 -6.73 44.24
N GLN A 824 18.35 -7.58 45.25
CA GLN A 824 17.84 -7.12 46.54
C GLN A 824 18.89 -6.31 47.31
N ILE A 825 18.72 -4.99 47.31
CA ILE A 825 19.65 -4.06 47.97
C ILE A 825 19.65 -4.24 49.50
N ARG A 826 18.49 -4.58 50.07
CA ARG A 826 18.26 -4.64 51.53
C ARG A 826 18.51 -6.03 52.15
N ASP A 827 18.77 -7.05 51.34
CA ASP A 827 18.96 -8.42 51.80
C ASP A 827 20.29 -8.99 51.26
N PRO A 828 21.41 -8.78 51.99
CA PRO A 828 22.73 -9.21 51.54
C PRO A 828 22.89 -10.75 51.52
N GLU A 829 22.17 -11.47 52.38
CA GLU A 829 22.24 -12.94 52.42
C GLU A 829 21.51 -13.56 51.22
N LEU A 830 20.32 -13.05 50.87
CA LEU A 830 19.61 -13.47 49.67
C LEU A 830 20.40 -13.15 48.39
N ARG A 831 21.08 -12.00 48.34
CA ARG A 831 21.99 -11.67 47.24
C ARG A 831 23.11 -12.69 47.12
N LYS A 832 23.81 -12.99 48.22
CA LYS A 832 24.91 -13.95 48.24
C LYS A 832 24.45 -15.35 47.82
N ALA A 833 23.31 -15.81 48.33
CA ALA A 833 22.71 -17.09 47.96
C ALA A 833 22.31 -17.15 46.48
N SER A 834 21.76 -16.06 45.94
CA SER A 834 21.35 -15.96 44.54
C SER A 834 22.56 -15.97 43.61
N VAL A 835 23.61 -15.20 43.92
CA VAL A 835 24.87 -15.23 43.17
C VAL A 835 25.51 -16.62 43.18
N ALA A 836 25.53 -17.29 44.34
CA ALA A 836 26.02 -18.67 44.44
C ALA A 836 25.21 -19.66 43.59
N SER A 837 23.88 -19.47 43.50
CA SER A 837 23.00 -20.31 42.67
C SER A 837 23.27 -20.12 41.18
N ILE A 838 23.52 -18.89 40.74
CA ILE A 838 23.88 -18.60 39.34
C ILE A 838 25.22 -19.28 38.99
N LEU A 839 26.22 -19.19 39.88
CA LEU A 839 27.50 -19.86 39.67
C LEU A 839 27.34 -21.39 39.60
N ALA A 840 26.55 -21.97 40.49
CA ALA A 840 26.27 -23.40 40.49
C ALA A 840 25.56 -23.86 39.21
N ALA A 841 24.60 -23.06 38.70
CA ALA A 841 23.91 -23.34 37.45
C ALA A 841 24.88 -23.34 36.25
N LEU A 842 25.79 -22.37 36.18
CA LEU A 842 26.84 -22.31 35.17
C LEU A 842 27.82 -23.49 35.24
N GLN A 843 28.06 -24.05 36.42
CA GLN A 843 28.96 -25.18 36.66
C GLN A 843 28.28 -26.56 36.56
N SER A 844 26.96 -26.60 36.36
CA SER A 844 26.18 -27.83 36.44
C SER A 844 26.44 -28.84 35.33
N GLY A 845 26.93 -28.38 34.16
CA GLY A 845 27.04 -29.19 32.94
C GLY A 845 25.70 -29.50 32.26
N GLU A 846 24.57 -29.11 32.87
CA GLU A 846 23.24 -29.27 32.28
C GLU A 846 22.92 -28.07 31.39
N ALA A 847 22.70 -28.29 30.09
CA ALA A 847 22.52 -27.20 29.11
C ALA A 847 21.44 -26.18 29.52
N SER A 848 20.29 -26.64 30.02
CA SER A 848 19.19 -25.78 30.51
C SER A 848 19.60 -24.89 31.68
N GLN A 849 20.39 -25.42 32.61
CA GLN A 849 20.88 -24.67 33.78
C GLN A 849 22.00 -23.71 33.38
N VAL A 850 22.88 -24.11 32.47
CA VAL A 850 23.95 -23.26 31.93
C VAL A 850 23.34 -22.08 31.16
N GLU A 851 22.37 -22.30 30.27
CA GLU A 851 21.66 -21.23 29.55
C GLU A 851 20.96 -20.26 30.54
N ALA A 852 20.29 -20.78 31.57
CA ALA A 852 19.66 -19.95 32.60
C ALA A 852 20.69 -19.17 33.43
N GLY A 853 21.82 -19.79 33.77
CA GLY A 853 22.93 -19.17 34.47
C GLY A 853 23.57 -18.02 33.68
N LEU A 854 23.81 -18.22 32.39
CA LEU A 854 24.32 -17.19 31.47
C LEU A 854 23.35 -16.01 31.37
N ALA A 855 22.06 -16.30 31.19
CA ALA A 855 21.01 -15.28 31.15
C ALA A 855 20.89 -14.47 32.45
N ALA A 856 21.08 -15.11 33.62
CA ALA A 856 21.10 -14.41 34.91
C ALA A 856 22.35 -13.55 35.08
N PHE A 857 23.54 -14.11 34.80
CA PHE A 857 24.82 -13.42 35.02
C PHE A 857 24.88 -12.09 34.25
N LEU A 858 24.47 -12.08 32.99
CA LEU A 858 24.45 -10.88 32.14
C LEU A 858 23.53 -9.76 32.66
N LYS A 859 22.58 -10.06 33.56
CA LYS A 859 21.67 -9.07 34.16
C LYS A 859 22.16 -8.51 35.50
N ILE A 860 23.10 -9.19 36.16
CA ILE A 860 23.57 -8.83 37.50
C ILE A 860 24.97 -8.21 37.49
N THR A 861 25.48 -7.83 36.31
CA THR A 861 26.86 -7.36 36.12
C THR A 861 27.19 -6.08 36.90
N GLU A 862 26.19 -5.26 37.19
CA GLU A 862 26.30 -4.04 38.01
C GLU A 862 26.24 -4.32 39.53
N VAL A 863 25.93 -5.55 39.94
CA VAL A 863 25.92 -5.95 41.36
C VAL A 863 27.35 -6.18 41.85
N GLU A 864 27.65 -5.67 43.04
CA GLU A 864 28.95 -5.86 43.68
C GLU A 864 29.05 -7.26 44.33
N PHE A 865 29.92 -8.12 43.77
CA PHE A 865 30.30 -9.44 44.29
C PHE A 865 31.62 -9.91 43.66
N ASP A 866 32.19 -11.02 44.16
CA ASP A 866 33.40 -11.61 43.58
C ASP A 866 33.12 -12.28 42.22
N LYS A 867 33.64 -11.68 41.15
CA LYS A 867 33.45 -12.14 39.76
C LYS A 867 34.52 -13.13 39.29
N ALA A 868 35.60 -13.35 40.04
CA ALA A 868 36.69 -14.23 39.62
C ALA A 868 36.24 -15.69 39.35
N PRO A 869 35.32 -16.28 40.15
CA PRO A 869 34.81 -17.63 39.85
C PRO A 869 34.01 -17.70 38.55
N PHE A 870 33.27 -16.64 38.21
CA PHE A 870 32.46 -16.59 37.00
C PHE A 870 33.33 -16.51 35.76
N GLU A 871 34.38 -15.70 35.79
CA GLU A 871 35.31 -15.57 34.67
C GLU A 871 35.93 -16.90 34.23
N ALA A 872 36.38 -17.73 35.19
CA ALA A 872 36.94 -19.03 34.89
C ALA A 872 35.93 -19.92 34.14
N VAL A 873 34.66 -19.88 34.55
CA VAL A 873 33.58 -20.63 33.90
C VAL A 873 33.22 -20.04 32.54
N MET A 874 33.15 -18.71 32.41
CA MET A 874 32.86 -18.04 31.13
C MET A 874 33.94 -18.34 30.08
N ARG A 875 35.22 -18.37 30.47
CA ARG A 875 36.32 -18.72 29.56
C ARG A 875 36.19 -20.15 29.03
N GLU A 876 35.71 -21.09 29.84
CA GLU A 876 35.48 -22.46 29.39
C GLU A 876 34.23 -22.58 28.52
N LEU A 877 33.14 -21.91 28.91
CA LEU A 877 31.91 -21.86 28.12
C LEU A 877 32.08 -21.13 26.77
N ALA A 878 33.06 -20.22 26.66
CA ALA A 878 33.39 -19.54 25.40
C ALA A 878 33.98 -20.49 24.33
N LYS A 879 34.39 -21.71 24.72
CA LYS A 879 34.82 -22.79 23.80
C LYS A 879 33.69 -23.77 23.46
N SER A 880 32.47 -23.47 23.92
CA SER A 880 31.31 -24.33 23.67
C SER A 880 30.95 -24.34 22.19
N GLN A 881 30.63 -25.53 21.67
CA GLN A 881 30.08 -25.69 20.32
C GLN A 881 28.60 -25.24 20.22
N GLU A 882 27.98 -24.88 21.36
CA GLU A 882 26.61 -24.36 21.39
C GLU A 882 26.64 -22.83 21.21
N GLY A 883 26.43 -22.38 19.97
CA GLY A 883 26.73 -21.00 19.56
C GLY A 883 26.07 -19.87 20.39
N ASN A 884 24.87 -20.07 20.95
CA ASN A 884 24.24 -19.05 21.80
C ASN A 884 24.91 -18.96 23.19
N ALA A 885 25.18 -20.11 23.83
CA ALA A 885 25.94 -20.13 25.08
C ALA A 885 27.35 -19.58 24.88
N GLN A 886 28.00 -19.90 23.75
CA GLN A 886 29.31 -19.40 23.39
C GLN A 886 29.35 -17.87 23.33
N VAL A 887 28.42 -17.26 22.58
CA VAL A 887 28.32 -15.79 22.46
C VAL A 887 28.03 -15.14 23.81
N GLN A 888 27.09 -15.69 24.59
CA GLN A 888 26.76 -15.16 25.93
C GLN A 888 27.95 -15.28 26.90
N ALA A 889 28.74 -16.34 26.78
CA ALA A 889 29.94 -16.53 27.59
C ALA A 889 31.01 -15.48 27.26
N PHE A 890 31.22 -15.11 25.99
CA PHE A 890 32.11 -14.00 25.63
C PHE A 890 31.64 -12.65 26.20
N TYR A 891 30.34 -12.34 26.13
CA TYR A 891 29.79 -11.16 26.80
C TYR A 891 29.95 -11.25 28.33
N GLY A 892 29.75 -12.43 28.91
CA GLY A 892 29.94 -12.69 30.32
C GLY A 892 31.39 -12.46 30.75
N LEU A 893 32.35 -12.94 29.96
CA LEU A 893 33.78 -12.76 30.19
C LEU A 893 34.15 -11.27 30.22
N ARG A 894 33.64 -10.48 29.26
CA ARG A 894 33.82 -9.03 29.23
C ARG A 894 33.11 -8.29 30.36
N ASN A 895 32.02 -8.83 30.91
CA ASN A 895 31.33 -8.20 32.04
C ASN A 895 31.89 -8.61 33.41
N ALA A 896 32.60 -9.75 33.46
CA ALA A 896 33.30 -10.22 34.64
C ALA A 896 34.50 -9.32 34.99
N ARG A 897 35.12 -8.68 33.99
CA ARG A 897 36.26 -7.76 34.16
C ARG A 897 36.13 -6.48 33.33
N LYS A 898 36.59 -5.35 33.87
CA LYS A 898 36.58 -4.07 33.13
C LYS A 898 37.72 -3.93 32.10
N ASP A 899 38.83 -4.66 32.26
CA ASP A 899 40.01 -4.55 31.39
C ASP A 899 40.10 -5.74 30.42
N SER A 900 40.48 -5.47 29.17
CA SER A 900 40.66 -6.48 28.12
C SER A 900 42.02 -7.17 28.27
N ARG A 901 42.09 -8.50 28.14
CA ARG A 901 43.37 -9.25 28.07
C ARG A 901 43.66 -9.69 26.64
N PRO A 902 44.93 -9.66 26.19
CA PRO A 902 45.32 -10.21 24.89
C PRO A 902 44.84 -11.65 24.69
N GLU A 903 44.94 -12.47 25.74
CA GLU A 903 44.52 -13.89 25.73
C GLU A 903 43.02 -14.10 25.44
N ASP A 904 42.16 -13.14 25.80
CA ASP A 904 40.71 -13.24 25.55
C ASP A 904 40.37 -12.88 24.09
N LEU A 905 41.11 -11.92 23.53
CA LEU A 905 41.03 -11.59 22.12
C LEU A 905 41.58 -12.74 21.26
N ASP A 906 42.70 -13.33 21.66
CA ASP A 906 43.29 -14.50 20.99
C ASP A 906 42.32 -15.70 20.99
N LEU A 907 41.65 -15.94 22.11
CA LEU A 907 40.59 -16.96 22.20
C LEU A 907 39.44 -16.65 21.23
N LEU A 908 38.90 -15.43 21.25
CA LEU A 908 37.82 -15.04 20.34
C LEU A 908 38.21 -15.20 18.87
N MET A 909 39.42 -14.80 18.49
CA MET A 909 39.90 -14.93 17.12
C MET A 909 39.98 -16.39 16.68
N ALA A 910 40.49 -17.29 17.55
CA ALA A 910 40.54 -18.72 17.25
C ALA A 910 39.14 -19.32 17.00
N GLU A 911 38.15 -18.94 17.82
CA GLU A 911 36.76 -19.41 17.67
C GLU A 911 36.10 -18.83 16.41
N ILE A 912 36.43 -17.59 16.00
CA ILE A 912 35.96 -17.01 14.74
C ILE A 912 36.53 -17.80 13.54
N ASP A 913 37.81 -18.15 13.57
CA ASP A 913 38.45 -18.95 12.52
C ASP A 913 37.81 -20.34 12.40
N GLU A 914 37.54 -21.00 13.54
CA GLU A 914 36.82 -22.27 13.56
C GLU A 914 35.39 -22.13 13.01
N ALA A 915 34.67 -21.08 13.41
CA ALA A 915 33.32 -20.81 12.93
C ALA A 915 33.28 -20.56 11.40
N LEU A 916 34.26 -19.83 10.86
CA LEU A 916 34.41 -19.61 9.41
C LEU A 916 34.70 -20.93 8.66
N ALA A 917 35.45 -21.85 9.26
CA ALA A 917 35.76 -23.16 8.69
C ALA A 917 34.58 -24.16 8.78
N SER A 918 33.75 -24.10 9.83
CA SER A 918 32.67 -25.05 10.10
C SER A 918 31.42 -24.87 9.23
N GLU A 919 30.64 -25.92 8.96
CA GLU A 919 29.33 -25.80 8.28
C GLU A 919 28.22 -25.19 9.17
N GLU A 920 28.40 -25.18 10.50
CA GLU A 920 27.36 -24.81 11.49
C GLU A 920 27.61 -23.47 12.23
N GLY A 921 28.77 -22.81 12.02
CA GLY A 921 29.27 -21.67 12.82
C GLY A 921 28.56 -20.32 12.70
N GLY A 922 27.34 -20.25 12.16
CA GLY A 922 26.67 -18.98 11.83
C GLY A 922 26.33 -18.06 13.02
N VAL A 923 26.14 -18.60 14.24
CA VAL A 923 25.67 -17.82 15.39
C VAL A 923 26.74 -16.89 15.95
N LEU A 924 27.98 -17.38 16.13
CA LEU A 924 29.11 -16.56 16.62
C LEU A 924 29.42 -15.43 15.64
N LEU A 925 29.46 -15.74 14.34
CA LEU A 925 29.77 -14.76 13.29
C LEU A 925 28.80 -13.58 13.27
N GLY A 926 27.54 -13.77 13.67
CA GLY A 926 26.56 -12.70 13.79
C GLY A 926 26.86 -11.69 14.91
N SER A 927 27.68 -12.04 15.91
CA SER A 927 28.11 -11.14 17.00
C SER A 927 29.61 -10.84 17.00
N ALA A 928 30.39 -11.53 16.15
CA ALA A 928 31.85 -11.52 16.17
C ALA A 928 32.45 -10.12 16.01
N SER A 929 31.95 -9.28 15.10
CA SER A 929 32.50 -7.92 14.91
C SER A 929 32.30 -7.02 16.14
N HIS A 930 31.17 -7.17 16.85
CA HIS A 930 30.92 -6.45 18.09
C HIS A 930 31.80 -6.97 19.23
N LEU A 931 31.97 -8.28 19.35
CA LEU A 931 32.87 -8.88 20.33
C LEU A 931 34.32 -8.45 20.07
N LEU A 932 34.79 -8.48 18.82
CA LEU A 932 36.12 -7.98 18.43
C LEU A 932 36.29 -6.52 18.86
N LEU A 933 35.30 -5.67 18.60
CA LEU A 933 35.30 -4.28 19.05
C LEU A 933 35.44 -4.14 20.58
N MET A 934 34.75 -5.00 21.34
CA MET A 934 34.78 -4.99 22.80
C MET A 934 36.13 -5.43 23.36
N PHE A 935 36.75 -6.46 22.78
CA PHE A 935 38.03 -7.03 23.24
C PHE A 935 39.27 -6.31 22.69
N SER A 936 39.14 -5.54 21.61
CA SER A 936 40.24 -4.77 21.02
C SER A 936 40.28 -3.29 21.44
N ASP A 937 39.56 -2.93 22.52
CA ASP A 937 39.41 -1.55 23.00
C ASP A 937 39.02 -0.57 21.88
N ARG A 938 38.08 -1.00 21.04
CA ARG A 938 37.56 -0.29 19.87
C ARG A 938 38.56 -0.07 18.72
N GLN A 939 39.72 -0.73 18.75
CA GLN A 939 40.71 -0.67 17.67
C GLN A 939 40.63 -1.91 16.79
N ILE A 940 40.10 -1.76 15.57
CA ILE A 940 40.00 -2.83 14.58
C ILE A 940 41.19 -2.69 13.64
N LYS A 941 42.35 -3.18 14.07
CA LYS A 941 43.64 -3.14 13.35
C LYS A 941 44.37 -4.47 13.52
N GLY A 942 45.32 -4.76 12.63
CA GLY A 942 46.10 -6.00 12.67
C GLY A 942 45.21 -7.24 12.65
N PRO A 943 45.44 -8.24 13.53
CA PRO A 943 44.66 -9.49 13.53
C PRO A 943 43.13 -9.31 13.62
N ALA A 944 42.66 -8.32 14.38
CA ALA A 944 41.22 -8.04 14.48
C ALA A 944 40.63 -7.48 13.16
N ALA A 945 41.42 -6.72 12.39
CA ALA A 945 41.03 -6.27 11.06
C ALA A 945 41.03 -7.45 10.07
N ASP A 946 42.02 -8.34 10.15
CA ASP A 946 42.11 -9.54 9.32
C ASP A 946 40.88 -10.45 9.51
N ALA A 947 40.46 -10.66 10.77
CA ALA A 947 39.25 -11.41 11.10
C ALA A 947 37.98 -10.76 10.52
N VAL A 948 37.84 -9.44 10.63
CA VAL A 948 36.70 -8.69 10.04
C VAL A 948 36.69 -8.82 8.51
N MET A 949 37.85 -8.74 7.86
CA MET A 949 37.97 -8.90 6.41
C MET A 949 37.65 -10.33 5.96
N ALA A 950 38.08 -11.34 6.71
CA ALA A 950 37.71 -12.73 6.47
C ALA A 950 36.19 -12.94 6.58
N MET A 951 35.55 -12.31 7.55
CA MET A 951 34.09 -12.33 7.69
C MET A 951 33.38 -11.68 6.48
N PHE A 952 33.85 -10.54 5.98
CA PHE A 952 33.28 -9.93 4.77
C PHE A 952 33.39 -10.82 3.51
N GLY A 953 34.41 -11.68 3.44
CA GLY A 953 34.62 -12.64 2.36
C GLY A 953 33.79 -13.92 2.46
N SER A 954 33.06 -14.13 3.56
CA SER A 954 32.31 -15.36 3.84
C SER A 954 30.83 -15.20 3.51
N ASP A 955 30.19 -16.26 3.00
CA ASP A 955 28.74 -16.35 2.83
C ASP A 955 27.99 -16.69 4.13
N LYS A 956 28.73 -17.06 5.18
CA LYS A 956 28.20 -17.41 6.51
C LYS A 956 27.99 -16.20 7.43
N ALA A 957 28.61 -15.07 7.12
CA ALA A 957 28.52 -13.85 7.92
C ALA A 957 27.67 -12.80 7.20
N ASP A 958 26.68 -12.25 7.90
CA ASP A 958 25.81 -11.21 7.34
C ASP A 958 26.51 -9.85 7.38
N THR A 959 26.77 -9.26 6.21
CA THR A 959 27.47 -7.97 6.07
C THR A 959 26.86 -6.86 6.93
N ARG A 960 25.53 -6.79 7.05
CA ARG A 960 24.86 -5.76 7.84
C ARG A 960 25.15 -5.95 9.33
N GLU A 961 25.16 -7.17 9.82
CA GLU A 961 25.54 -7.46 11.21
C GLU A 961 27.02 -7.18 11.47
N ILE A 962 27.91 -7.48 10.51
CA ILE A 962 29.32 -7.08 10.59
C ILE A 962 29.43 -5.57 10.79
N LEU A 963 28.80 -4.78 9.90
CA LEU A 963 28.80 -3.32 9.95
C LEU A 963 28.20 -2.78 11.26
N ARG A 964 27.09 -3.37 11.72
CA ARG A 964 26.43 -2.98 12.97
C ARG A 964 27.33 -3.18 14.20
N GLY A 965 28.08 -4.28 14.25
CA GLY A 965 29.00 -4.55 15.33
C GLY A 965 30.23 -3.63 15.35
N LEU A 966 30.59 -3.01 14.22
CA LEU A 966 31.68 -2.04 14.10
C LEU A 966 31.27 -0.61 14.48
N TRP A 967 30.08 -0.41 15.06
CA TRP A 967 29.62 0.92 15.43
C TRP A 967 30.60 1.62 16.38
N GLY A 968 31.14 2.76 15.94
CA GLY A 968 32.08 3.54 16.76
C GLY A 968 33.51 2.97 16.81
N ALA A 969 33.85 2.07 15.88
CA ALA A 969 35.20 1.54 15.74
C ALA A 969 36.21 2.59 15.26
N ARG A 970 37.47 2.41 15.66
CA ARG A 970 38.65 2.93 14.96
C ARG A 970 39.18 1.82 14.06
N VAL A 971 38.92 1.91 12.77
CA VAL A 971 39.24 0.87 11.79
C VAL A 971 40.59 1.11 11.12
N SER A 972 41.22 0.06 10.61
CA SER A 972 42.38 0.16 9.72
C SER A 972 42.00 0.72 8.34
N PRO A 973 42.97 1.25 7.57
CA PRO A 973 42.71 1.74 6.21
C PRO A 973 42.04 0.71 5.30
N GLU A 974 42.43 -0.56 5.40
CA GLU A 974 41.94 -1.65 4.56
C GLU A 974 40.44 -1.92 4.82
N VAL A 975 40.04 -1.96 6.10
CA VAL A 975 38.63 -2.13 6.50
C VAL A 975 37.81 -0.91 6.08
N ALA A 976 38.37 0.30 6.22
CA ALA A 976 37.71 1.52 5.78
C ALA A 976 37.48 1.54 4.26
N GLU A 977 38.48 1.18 3.45
CA GLU A 977 38.36 1.09 1.99
C GLU A 977 37.31 0.07 1.56
N HIS A 978 37.25 -1.10 2.20
CA HIS A 978 36.22 -2.09 1.92
C HIS A 978 34.81 -1.52 2.16
N ILE A 979 34.60 -0.86 3.31
CA ILE A 979 33.30 -0.28 3.67
C ILE A 979 32.94 0.92 2.77
N ILE A 980 33.93 1.70 2.31
CA ILE A 980 33.72 2.73 1.28
C ILE A 980 33.22 2.09 -0.02
N GLY A 981 33.81 0.97 -0.45
CA GLY A 981 33.33 0.21 -1.61
C GLY A 981 31.87 -0.23 -1.44
N LEU A 982 31.49 -0.68 -0.24
CA LEU A 982 30.10 -1.03 0.08
C LEU A 982 29.15 0.18 0.07
N ALA A 983 29.64 1.40 0.28
CA ALA A 983 28.86 2.65 0.27
C ALA A 983 28.65 3.26 -1.13
N GLN A 984 29.29 2.70 -2.17
CA GLN A 984 29.17 3.21 -3.54
C GLN A 984 27.76 3.02 -4.12
N LYS A 985 27.36 3.93 -5.03
CA LYS A 985 26.07 3.84 -5.73
C LYS A 985 25.96 2.51 -6.49
N GLY A 986 24.84 1.81 -6.31
CA GLY A 986 24.59 0.49 -6.90
C GLY A 986 24.95 -0.69 -5.99
N SER A 987 25.65 -0.47 -4.88
CA SER A 987 25.85 -1.50 -3.86
C SER A 987 24.56 -1.77 -3.08
N ARG A 988 24.22 -3.05 -2.89
CA ARG A 988 23.07 -3.48 -2.05
C ARG A 988 23.22 -3.09 -0.58
N HIS A 989 24.47 -2.93 -0.12
CA HIS A 989 24.82 -2.64 1.28
C HIS A 989 25.05 -1.15 1.53
N ARG A 990 24.77 -0.30 0.53
CA ARG A 990 25.06 1.13 0.57
C ARG A 990 24.48 1.84 1.78
N HIS A 991 23.20 1.62 2.05
CA HIS A 991 22.53 2.22 3.19
C HIS A 991 23.20 1.80 4.50
N ASP A 992 23.42 0.50 4.68
CA ASP A 992 23.98 -0.05 5.91
C ASP A 992 25.46 0.37 6.09
N ALA A 993 26.24 0.46 5.02
CA ALA A 993 27.63 0.92 5.04
C ALA A 993 27.74 2.39 5.46
N ILE A 994 26.84 3.26 4.99
CA ILE A 994 26.76 4.65 5.43
C ILE A 994 26.26 4.71 6.88
N TYR A 995 25.18 3.99 7.19
CA TYR A 995 24.45 4.12 8.44
C TYR A 995 25.20 3.53 9.63
N PHE A 996 25.68 2.29 9.51
CA PHE A 996 26.37 1.57 10.57
C PHE A 996 27.90 1.71 10.47
N GLY A 997 28.46 1.93 9.29
CA GLY A 997 29.89 2.07 9.06
C GLY A 997 30.38 3.53 9.06
N LEU A 998 30.49 4.12 7.87
CA LEU A 998 31.19 5.40 7.62
C LEU A 998 30.76 6.54 8.55
N SER A 999 29.45 6.68 8.80
CA SER A 999 28.94 7.74 9.68
C SER A 999 29.33 7.51 11.15
N THR A 1000 29.51 6.26 11.57
CA THR A 1000 29.71 5.89 12.97
C THR A 1000 31.16 5.89 13.42
N PHE A 1001 32.10 5.74 12.47
CA PHE A 1001 33.53 5.66 12.78
C PHE A 1001 33.97 6.79 13.68
N TYR A 1002 34.75 6.41 14.71
CA TYR A 1002 35.22 7.34 15.73
C TYR A 1002 36.19 8.37 15.14
N GLU A 1003 37.01 7.93 14.18
CA GLU A 1003 37.98 8.75 13.47
C GLU A 1003 37.76 8.59 11.97
N LYS A 1004 37.62 9.72 11.25
CA LYS A 1004 37.28 9.74 9.82
C LYS A 1004 38.51 10.06 9.00
N SER A 1005 38.99 9.07 8.23
CA SER A 1005 40.06 9.30 7.26
C SER A 1005 39.58 10.23 6.13
N PRO A 1006 40.48 10.88 5.39
CA PRO A 1006 40.11 11.70 4.23
C PRO A 1006 39.23 10.96 3.21
N ALA A 1007 39.47 9.67 2.99
CA ALA A 1007 38.66 8.83 2.10
C ALA A 1007 37.23 8.62 2.63
N VAL A 1008 37.07 8.43 3.94
CA VAL A 1008 35.76 8.31 4.59
C VAL A 1008 34.99 9.64 4.51
N LEU A 1009 35.67 10.77 4.73
CA LEU A 1009 35.06 12.10 4.60
C LEU A 1009 34.56 12.34 3.17
N GLN A 1010 35.37 12.01 2.16
CA GLN A 1010 34.97 12.12 0.76
C GLN A 1010 33.72 11.27 0.46
N ALA A 1011 33.68 10.01 0.93
CA ALA A 1011 32.51 9.15 0.76
C ALA A 1011 31.26 9.70 1.47
N LEU A 1012 31.41 10.36 2.63
CA LEU A 1012 30.31 11.03 3.33
C LEU A 1012 29.83 12.29 2.61
N PHE A 1013 30.71 13.07 1.99
CA PHE A 1013 30.33 14.20 1.14
C PHE A 1013 29.47 13.73 -0.03
N GLU A 1014 29.91 12.70 -0.76
CA GLU A 1014 29.14 12.11 -1.86
C GLU A 1014 27.79 11.54 -1.41
N ALA A 1015 27.73 10.98 -0.19
CA ALA A 1015 26.49 10.49 0.39
C ALA A 1015 25.51 11.61 0.79
N CYS A 1016 26.01 12.79 1.18
CA CYS A 1016 25.17 13.97 1.46
C CYS A 1016 24.46 14.52 0.20
N GLU A 1017 25.00 14.25 -0.98
CA GLU A 1017 24.40 14.62 -2.26
C GLU A 1017 23.27 13.67 -2.71
N ASP A 1018 23.06 12.56 -1.99
CA ASP A 1018 22.03 11.56 -2.31
C ASP A 1018 20.60 12.14 -2.25
N PRO A 1019 19.73 11.86 -3.24
CA PRO A 1019 18.30 12.19 -3.15
C PRO A 1019 17.56 11.46 -2.02
N ASP A 1020 18.06 10.31 -1.53
CA ASP A 1020 17.51 9.64 -0.35
C ASP A 1020 17.85 10.42 0.93
N HIS A 1021 16.81 10.95 1.58
CA HIS A 1021 16.95 11.74 2.80
C HIS A 1021 17.52 10.94 3.98
N ASN A 1022 17.38 9.60 3.98
CA ASN A 1022 17.91 8.76 5.05
C ASN A 1022 19.43 8.66 4.96
N ASN A 1023 19.96 8.41 3.76
CA ASN A 1023 21.40 8.33 3.53
C ASN A 1023 22.06 9.71 3.68
N SER A 1024 21.50 10.73 3.04
CA SER A 1024 22.05 12.09 3.09
C SER A 1024 21.99 12.69 4.50
N GLY A 1025 20.87 12.51 5.21
CA GLY A 1025 20.74 12.95 6.60
C GLY A 1025 21.70 12.20 7.54
N ARG A 1026 21.89 10.90 7.34
CA ARG A 1026 22.81 10.09 8.15
C ARG A 1026 24.28 10.42 7.85
N ALA A 1027 24.62 10.68 6.60
CA ALA A 1027 25.96 11.10 6.22
C ALA A 1027 26.30 12.46 6.84
N LEU A 1028 25.35 13.41 6.80
CA LEU A 1028 25.49 14.71 7.46
C LEU A 1028 25.69 14.58 8.96
N TRP A 1029 24.93 13.71 9.63
CA TRP A 1029 25.15 13.40 11.05
C TRP A 1029 26.56 12.84 11.31
N GLY A 1030 27.05 11.97 10.42
CA GLY A 1030 28.42 11.46 10.50
C GLY A 1030 29.47 12.57 10.45
N LEU A 1031 29.23 13.64 9.70
CA LEU A 1031 30.16 14.77 9.59
C LEU A 1031 30.22 15.64 10.85
N THR A 1032 29.34 15.48 11.84
CA THR A 1032 29.33 16.34 13.04
C THR A 1032 30.30 15.91 14.15
N TYR A 1033 31.05 14.83 13.96
CA TYR A 1033 32.04 14.35 14.93
C TYR A 1033 33.11 13.46 14.28
N GLY A 1034 34.23 13.26 14.99
CA GLY A 1034 35.29 12.34 14.55
C GLY A 1034 36.09 12.83 13.33
N VAL A 1035 35.91 14.09 12.94
CA VAL A 1035 36.67 14.75 11.86
C VAL A 1035 38.04 15.19 12.40
N PRO A 1036 39.16 14.77 11.76
CA PRO A 1036 40.50 15.23 12.12
C PRO A 1036 40.64 16.75 11.97
N GLU A 1037 41.43 17.38 12.84
CA GLU A 1037 41.64 18.84 12.84
C GLU A 1037 42.10 19.38 11.47
N ALA A 1038 42.98 18.63 10.80
CA ALA A 1038 43.47 18.97 9.45
C ALA A 1038 42.37 19.07 8.39
N SER A 1039 41.19 18.46 8.61
CA SER A 1039 40.05 18.45 7.68
C SER A 1039 38.87 19.32 8.14
N HIS A 1040 39.00 20.07 9.25
CA HIS A 1040 37.92 20.93 9.75
C HIS A 1040 37.50 21.98 8.73
N ALA A 1041 38.47 22.60 8.06
CA ALA A 1041 38.20 23.62 7.05
C ALA A 1041 37.44 23.06 5.85
N ASP A 1042 37.84 21.88 5.34
CA ASP A 1042 37.19 21.26 4.18
C ASP A 1042 35.76 20.82 4.50
N VAL A 1043 35.51 20.29 5.71
CA VAL A 1043 34.17 19.95 6.18
C VAL A 1043 33.32 21.21 6.34
N ALA A 1044 33.86 22.29 6.93
CA ALA A 1044 33.13 23.54 7.08
C ALA A 1044 32.75 24.17 5.72
N ASP A 1045 33.67 24.16 4.74
CA ASP A 1045 33.38 24.58 3.36
C ASP A 1045 32.23 23.76 2.77
N PHE A 1046 32.25 22.42 2.91
CA PHE A 1046 31.19 21.55 2.42
C PHE A 1046 29.84 21.80 3.11
N LEU A 1047 29.82 22.00 4.43
CA LEU A 1047 28.60 22.29 5.19
C LEU A 1047 27.95 23.60 4.76
N ILE A 1048 28.75 24.62 4.42
CA ILE A 1048 28.25 25.88 3.85
C ILE A 1048 27.60 25.64 2.49
N LEU A 1049 28.28 24.91 1.59
CA LEU A 1049 27.74 24.57 0.27
C LEU A 1049 26.42 23.80 0.39
N LEU A 1050 26.36 22.82 1.31
CA LEU A 1050 25.15 22.03 1.55
C LEU A 1050 24.02 22.87 2.13
N PHE A 1051 24.33 23.81 3.04
CA PHE A 1051 23.38 24.75 3.62
C PHE A 1051 22.73 25.65 2.55
N GLU A 1052 23.53 26.16 1.60
CA GLU A 1052 23.06 26.97 0.48
C GLU A 1052 22.21 26.14 -0.49
N ALA A 1053 22.66 24.93 -0.82
CA ALA A 1053 22.01 24.07 -1.81
C ALA A 1053 20.69 23.42 -1.35
N ARG A 1054 20.40 23.39 -0.05
CA ARG A 1054 19.22 22.70 0.52
C ARG A 1054 18.31 23.68 1.24
N SER A 1055 16.99 23.59 1.02
CA SER A 1055 15.99 24.44 1.67
C SER A 1055 15.37 23.84 2.96
N SER A 1056 15.68 22.59 3.28
CA SER A 1056 15.14 21.91 4.47
C SER A 1056 15.68 22.53 5.76
N ALA A 1057 14.78 22.99 6.65
CA ALA A 1057 15.17 23.59 7.92
C ALA A 1057 15.90 22.60 8.85
N SER A 1058 15.61 21.29 8.77
CA SER A 1058 16.32 20.29 9.56
C SER A 1058 17.77 20.14 9.10
N ILE A 1059 17.98 19.97 7.80
CA ILE A 1059 19.33 19.82 7.20
C ILE A 1059 20.15 21.08 7.49
N ARG A 1060 19.56 22.26 7.31
CA ARG A 1060 20.22 23.55 7.60
C ARG A 1060 20.64 23.68 9.06
N ARG A 1061 19.82 23.21 10.01
CA ARG A 1061 20.19 23.19 11.43
C ARG A 1061 21.35 22.24 11.72
N ASP A 1062 21.35 21.06 11.09
CA ASP A 1062 22.44 20.09 11.25
C ASP A 1062 23.76 20.61 10.65
N CYS A 1063 23.71 21.30 9.50
CA CYS A 1063 24.86 22.02 8.94
C CYS A 1063 25.40 23.06 9.92
N LEU A 1064 24.52 23.89 10.50
CA LEU A 1064 24.94 24.90 11.48
C LEU A 1064 25.52 24.28 12.75
N GLN A 1065 25.02 23.11 13.17
CA GLN A 1065 25.59 22.38 14.29
C GLN A 1065 27.02 21.93 14.01
N GLY A 1066 27.31 21.41 12.81
CA GLY A 1066 28.68 21.08 12.40
C GLY A 1066 29.56 22.34 12.27
N LEU A 1067 29.03 23.44 11.74
CA LEU A 1067 29.77 24.70 11.60
C LEU A 1067 30.17 25.31 12.95
N ARG A 1068 29.37 25.12 14.01
CA ARG A 1068 29.79 25.50 15.37
C ARG A 1068 31.07 24.78 15.84
N THR A 1069 31.34 23.60 15.30
CA THR A 1069 32.50 22.79 15.67
C THR A 1069 33.70 23.03 14.75
N TYR A 1070 33.47 23.20 13.44
CA TYR A 1070 34.55 23.17 12.43
C TYR A 1070 34.84 24.51 11.75
N ALA A 1071 33.92 25.48 11.83
CA ALA A 1071 34.18 26.78 11.22
C ALA A 1071 35.34 27.49 11.92
N SER A 1072 36.00 28.38 11.18
CA SER A 1072 37.16 29.15 11.64
C SER A 1072 37.10 30.56 11.06
N ALA A 1073 38.07 31.42 11.40
CA ALA A 1073 38.17 32.79 10.87
C ALA A 1073 38.06 32.86 9.33
N ARG A 1074 38.53 31.82 8.61
CA ARG A 1074 38.41 31.68 7.15
C ARG A 1074 36.97 31.77 6.65
N HIS A 1075 35.99 31.29 7.42
CA HIS A 1075 34.60 31.13 7.01
C HIS A 1075 33.73 32.33 7.40
N VAL A 1076 34.25 33.27 8.21
CA VAL A 1076 33.50 34.44 8.70
C VAL A 1076 32.89 35.25 7.56
N PRO A 1077 33.59 35.62 6.47
CA PRO A 1077 32.99 36.43 5.40
C PRO A 1077 31.77 35.77 4.76
N LYS A 1078 31.82 34.44 4.55
CA LYS A 1078 30.71 33.70 3.94
C LYS A 1078 29.53 33.51 4.90
N LEU A 1079 29.81 33.31 6.19
CA LEU A 1079 28.76 33.26 7.21
C LEU A 1079 28.09 34.62 7.43
N GLU A 1080 28.81 35.73 7.31
CA GLU A 1080 28.25 37.09 7.32
C GLU A 1080 27.36 37.35 6.09
N GLU A 1081 27.79 36.91 4.91
CA GLU A 1081 26.97 36.92 3.69
C GLU A 1081 25.68 36.14 3.89
N LEU A 1082 25.75 34.93 4.47
CA LEU A 1082 24.57 34.12 4.76
C LEU A 1082 23.67 34.74 5.84
N ALA A 1083 24.23 35.35 6.89
CA ALA A 1083 23.46 36.05 7.92
C ALA A 1083 22.69 37.25 7.32
N GLY A 1084 23.29 37.93 6.34
CA GLY A 1084 22.68 39.02 5.58
C GLY A 1084 21.63 38.56 4.55
N ASN A 1085 21.44 37.26 4.34
CA ASN A 1085 20.47 36.74 3.38
C ASN A 1085 19.04 36.84 3.93
N GLU A 1086 18.29 37.82 3.44
CA GLU A 1086 16.89 38.10 3.84
C GLU A 1086 15.91 36.98 3.51
N LEU A 1087 16.29 36.00 2.67
CA LEU A 1087 15.47 34.82 2.36
C LEU A 1087 15.54 33.74 3.46
N LEU A 1088 16.45 33.87 4.43
CA LEU A 1088 16.54 32.95 5.58
C LEU A 1088 15.60 33.38 6.71
N SER A 1089 14.98 32.41 7.39
CA SER A 1089 14.15 32.68 8.57
C SER A 1089 14.97 33.32 9.70
N ASP A 1090 14.31 34.10 10.55
CA ASP A 1090 14.94 34.74 11.72
C ASP A 1090 15.65 33.73 12.64
N GLU A 1091 15.09 32.53 12.79
CA GLU A 1091 15.69 31.44 13.58
C GLU A 1091 17.03 30.96 12.99
N LEU A 1092 17.11 30.81 11.67
CA LEU A 1092 18.34 30.41 10.99
C LEU A 1092 19.37 31.53 11.00
N ARG A 1093 18.96 32.79 10.77
CA ARG A 1093 19.84 33.96 10.87
C ARG A 1093 20.41 34.10 12.28
N SER A 1094 19.57 34.00 13.31
CA SER A 1094 20.01 34.00 14.71
C SER A 1094 20.97 32.85 15.04
N SER A 1095 20.75 31.67 14.45
CA SER A 1095 21.66 30.54 14.60
C SER A 1095 23.00 30.76 13.91
N ILE A 1096 23.04 31.40 12.74
CA ILE A 1096 24.28 31.80 12.05
C ILE A 1096 25.01 32.88 12.86
N GLU A 1097 24.31 33.88 13.37
CA GLU A 1097 24.87 34.91 14.26
C GLU A 1097 25.47 34.30 15.53
N SER A 1098 24.84 33.26 16.09
CA SER A 1098 25.39 32.49 17.21
C SER A 1098 26.71 31.80 16.84
N VAL A 1099 26.83 31.24 15.63
CA VAL A 1099 28.11 30.67 15.14
C VAL A 1099 29.17 31.76 14.99
N LEU A 1100 28.81 32.89 14.35
CA LEU A 1100 29.70 34.05 14.16
C LEU A 1100 30.17 34.63 15.49
N ALA A 1101 29.30 34.72 16.49
CA ALA A 1101 29.65 35.19 17.84
C ALA A 1101 30.70 34.27 18.49
N GLY A 1102 30.52 32.95 18.38
CA GLY A 1102 31.50 31.97 18.86
C GLY A 1102 32.87 32.14 18.22
N LEU A 1103 32.91 32.33 16.89
CA LEU A 1103 34.16 32.56 16.16
C LEU A 1103 34.86 33.87 16.56
N ARG A 1104 34.08 34.94 16.80
CA ARG A 1104 34.61 36.25 17.23
C ARG A 1104 35.11 36.26 18.66
N THR A 1105 34.51 35.46 19.56
CA THR A 1105 35.00 35.31 20.94
C THR A 1105 36.32 34.57 21.02
N VAL A 1106 36.57 33.59 20.13
CA VAL A 1106 37.83 32.85 20.08
C VAL A 1106 38.98 33.71 19.53
N THR A 1107 38.69 34.71 18.68
CA THR A 1107 39.69 35.65 18.17
C THR A 1107 40.06 36.78 19.14
N GLY A 1108 39.39 36.87 20.31
CA GLY A 1108 39.57 37.94 21.30
C GLY A 1108 40.59 37.67 22.41
N ASP A 1109 41.01 36.41 22.60
CA ASP A 1109 42.11 36.02 23.50
C ASP A 1109 43.17 35.29 22.68
N GLY A 1110 44.39 35.83 22.72
CA GLY A 1110 45.44 35.61 21.72
C GLY A 1110 46.05 34.21 21.60
N ASP A 1111 46.83 34.06 20.53
CA ASP A 1111 47.84 33.03 20.24
C ASP A 1111 47.89 31.85 21.23
N LYS A 1112 47.29 30.72 20.84
CA LYS A 1112 47.83 29.36 21.02
C LYS A 1112 47.15 28.35 20.11
#